data_AF-A0A812HRT1-F1
#
_entry.id   AF-A0A812HRT1-F1
#
_cell.length_a   1.000
_cell.length_b   1.000
_cell.length_c   1.000
_cell.angle_alpha   90.00
_cell.angle_beta   90.00
_cell.angle_gamma   90.00
#
_symmetry.space_group_name_H-M   'P 1'
#
loop_
_entity.id
_entity.type
_entity.pdbx_description
1 polymer ?
#
loop_
_entity_poly.entity_id
_entity_poly.type
_entity_poly.pdbx_seq_one_letter_code
_entity_poly.pdbx_strand_id
1 'polypeptide(L)'
;MGVTVGANGLSIVHKGSGGEANATLPDVCLTKVGKPIVPIPYGNNAKSADLAGGTTTISMDGGNSVAIKGSTFSKSTGDAGGDKKGVASGTIEAEAKFISASPTVKFEGKGVCRLSDQMTMNKANTMCLGGAQNPSVSVTEDQEGTYTVVVKVTYDDGEGFQAPYKLTDSSGSVFEGILDTKGSATISGISKGIFEIEYGEDIRDFKPDEKYINENPFYKNSFDPHLLIEQTKIGEVGFWEATRNQASTVRGWLWGVIVGDFNKDPTTGQIMLNTMLGVIPGIDQVLDARDITANILFLTEEENQNNADAWLDLALSGIGAVPTIGSVMKGVGKAVKHDKSRDDLFAMLREYGKGDVEKFILNLDWNAIKFEVLQIISETIFSFTEVLDELAKKASLFGYNEYATEIINFKVQVETVEKQAQQHIPDALMFLKDKVDLSLKRGKNKSNAGSHSSKGSAESPQHDEKVSQDKKNKKPDECWLCDKKVGKKKQGDSAANYCKEKGFKGKYYKKSDSEFGFVKRGTKKNKQYPWVFLKEQNGRLSSSPYIHPLYARCYDLAPDGRAYKRPQHLWDKGEAKRQFIQAQLAGVIEQGQKFSVGSILAAHHIITVDEMKNNSLLYKKLPALGYELNDWHNIVVLPTIPELACFYELPLHSGPHPSPYTINVKTQLKLVSDAIHASYYCDKAAAKDICDELIDISNDIYEDIITFSRNGALNDKFHDTYDSGGKGCCNQLTHASITAQSETCIHRLNSRKNIELHHDFRVTRNGKLKRITYKGKVASKLGV
;
A
#
# COMPACT_ATOMS: atom_id res chain seq x y z
N MET A 1 4.91 -65.60 -28.80
CA MET A 1 5.77 -64.47 -29.25
C MET A 1 5.76 -63.41 -28.15
N GLY A 2 6.64 -62.41 -28.19
CA GLY A 2 6.49 -61.25 -27.31
C GLY A 2 5.23 -60.45 -27.66
N VAL A 3 4.67 -59.72 -26.71
CA VAL A 3 3.57 -58.78 -26.96
C VAL A 3 4.19 -57.41 -27.20
N THR A 4 4.10 -56.90 -28.43
CA THR A 4 4.80 -55.66 -28.82
C THR A 4 3.90 -54.43 -28.78
N VAL A 5 2.57 -54.61 -28.80
CA VAL A 5 1.61 -53.50 -28.92
C VAL A 5 0.78 -53.30 -27.65
N GLY A 6 0.74 -52.05 -27.18
CA GLY A 6 -0.04 -51.62 -26.01
C GLY A 6 -1.15 -50.63 -26.37
N ALA A 7 -2.17 -50.57 -25.52
CA ALA A 7 -3.25 -49.57 -25.56
C ALA A 7 -3.48 -49.04 -24.13
N ASN A 8 -3.44 -47.72 -23.95
CA ASN A 8 -3.59 -47.05 -22.64
C ASN A 8 -2.58 -47.55 -21.57
N GLY A 9 -1.34 -47.83 -21.96
CA GLY A 9 -0.31 -48.37 -21.05
C GLY A 9 -0.49 -49.85 -20.66
N LEU A 10 -1.47 -50.55 -21.22
CA LEU A 10 -1.75 -51.96 -20.98
C LEU A 10 -1.51 -52.77 -22.26
N SER A 11 -0.92 -53.97 -22.15
CA SER A 11 -0.65 -54.81 -23.32
C SER A 11 -1.96 -55.31 -23.96
N ILE A 12 -2.01 -55.33 -25.29
CA ILE A 12 -3.19 -55.80 -26.03
C ILE A 12 -3.28 -57.33 -25.97
N VAL A 13 -4.49 -57.87 -25.82
CA VAL A 13 -4.73 -59.32 -25.88
C VAL A 13 -5.04 -59.72 -27.33
N HIS A 14 -4.30 -60.68 -27.85
CA HIS A 14 -4.48 -61.26 -29.18
C HIS A 14 -4.23 -62.77 -29.12
N LYS A 15 -4.61 -63.53 -30.15
CA LYS A 15 -4.63 -65.01 -30.10
C LYS A 15 -3.28 -65.65 -29.74
N GLY A 16 -2.17 -64.98 -30.04
CA GLY A 16 -0.80 -65.44 -29.78
C GLY A 16 -0.12 -64.77 -28.57
N SER A 17 -0.85 -63.99 -27.77
CA SER A 17 -0.27 -63.16 -26.69
C SER A 17 0.14 -63.96 -25.45
N GLY A 18 -0.39 -65.18 -25.29
CA GLY A 18 -0.16 -66.02 -24.11
C GLY A 18 -0.94 -65.56 -22.87
N GLY A 19 -1.90 -64.64 -23.03
CA GLY A 19 -2.74 -64.18 -21.93
C GLY A 19 -3.71 -65.25 -21.41
N GLU A 20 -4.03 -65.19 -20.12
CA GLU A 20 -4.89 -66.12 -19.40
C GLU A 20 -5.85 -65.38 -18.46
N ALA A 21 -7.10 -65.85 -18.38
CA ALA A 21 -8.10 -65.37 -17.42
C ALA A 21 -8.33 -66.46 -16.36
N ASN A 22 -8.14 -66.10 -15.09
CA ASN A 22 -8.32 -67.00 -13.94
C ASN A 22 -9.52 -66.56 -13.11
N ALA A 23 -10.35 -67.51 -12.68
CA ALA A 23 -11.52 -67.22 -11.85
C ALA A 23 -11.10 -66.59 -10.53
N THR A 24 -11.61 -65.38 -10.24
CA THR A 24 -11.43 -64.71 -8.94
C THR A 24 -12.60 -64.97 -7.99
N LEU A 25 -13.72 -65.48 -8.53
CA LEU A 25 -14.88 -65.94 -7.77
C LEU A 25 -14.96 -67.48 -7.87
N PRO A 26 -15.49 -68.18 -6.87
CA PRO A 26 -15.64 -69.64 -6.92
C PRO A 26 -16.58 -70.07 -8.04
N ASP A 27 -16.17 -71.02 -8.87
CA ASP A 27 -17.01 -71.58 -9.93
C ASP A 27 -17.90 -72.70 -9.37
N VAL A 28 -19.08 -72.34 -8.87
CA VAL A 28 -19.93 -73.29 -8.13
C VAL A 28 -20.72 -74.16 -9.09
N CYS A 29 -20.40 -75.46 -9.12
CA CYS A 29 -21.07 -76.46 -9.93
C CYS A 29 -21.76 -77.51 -9.05
N LEU A 30 -22.94 -77.95 -9.47
CA LEU A 30 -23.63 -79.09 -8.87
C LEU A 30 -22.83 -80.36 -9.15
N THR A 31 -22.58 -81.13 -8.09
CA THR A 31 -21.72 -82.30 -8.11
C THR A 31 -22.37 -83.44 -7.31
N LYS A 32 -22.37 -84.64 -7.87
CA LYS A 32 -22.88 -85.84 -7.22
C LYS A 32 -21.84 -86.41 -6.25
N VAL A 33 -22.14 -86.35 -4.95
CA VAL A 33 -21.30 -86.92 -3.88
C VAL A 33 -22.02 -88.13 -3.28
N GLY A 34 -21.84 -89.29 -3.91
CA GLY A 34 -22.57 -90.52 -3.54
C GLY A 34 -24.04 -90.46 -4.00
N LYS A 35 -24.97 -90.37 -3.04
CA LYS A 35 -26.41 -90.20 -3.32
C LYS A 35 -26.86 -88.73 -3.52
N PRO A 36 -26.49 -87.76 -2.66
CA PRO A 36 -26.88 -86.36 -2.85
C PRO A 36 -26.16 -85.67 -4.03
N ILE A 37 -26.80 -84.62 -4.54
CA ILE A 37 -26.21 -83.62 -5.43
C ILE A 37 -26.00 -82.37 -4.58
N VAL A 38 -24.78 -81.85 -4.55
CA VAL A 38 -24.39 -80.69 -3.73
C VAL A 38 -23.61 -79.65 -4.55
N PRO A 39 -23.72 -78.35 -4.27
CA PRO A 39 -22.91 -77.32 -4.90
C PRO A 39 -21.47 -77.38 -4.37
N ILE A 40 -20.48 -77.48 -5.26
CA ILE A 40 -19.04 -77.48 -4.94
C ILE A 40 -18.35 -76.38 -5.75
N PRO A 41 -17.47 -75.56 -5.15
CA PRO A 41 -16.67 -74.57 -5.86
C PRO A 41 -15.49 -75.22 -6.58
N TYR A 42 -15.33 -74.91 -7.85
CA TYR A 42 -14.18 -75.28 -8.67
C TYR A 42 -13.32 -74.05 -8.99
N GLY A 43 -12.05 -74.31 -9.33
CA GLY A 43 -11.22 -73.33 -10.03
C GLY A 43 -11.55 -73.32 -11.51
N ASN A 44 -11.39 -72.20 -12.18
CA ASN A 44 -11.61 -72.10 -13.62
C ASN A 44 -10.55 -71.20 -14.29
N ASN A 45 -10.06 -71.56 -15.48
CA ASN A 45 -9.07 -70.85 -16.29
C ASN A 45 -9.46 -70.89 -17.79
N ALA A 46 -9.28 -69.78 -18.50
CA ALA A 46 -9.47 -69.67 -19.95
C ALA A 46 -8.27 -68.96 -20.61
N LYS A 47 -7.96 -69.28 -21.88
CA LYS A 47 -6.72 -68.83 -22.53
C LYS A 47 -6.95 -68.08 -23.84
N SER A 48 -6.10 -67.08 -24.09
CA SER A 48 -6.08 -66.27 -25.33
C SER A 48 -5.86 -67.10 -26.61
N ALA A 49 -5.23 -68.27 -26.52
CA ALA A 49 -5.11 -69.22 -27.63
C ALA A 49 -6.48 -69.64 -28.21
N ASP A 50 -7.52 -69.66 -27.37
CA ASP A 50 -8.90 -70.00 -27.72
C ASP A 50 -9.73 -68.77 -28.14
N LEU A 51 -9.10 -67.66 -28.50
CA LEU A 51 -9.78 -66.43 -28.91
C LEU A 51 -10.70 -66.67 -30.13
N ALA A 52 -11.98 -66.38 -29.93
CA ALA A 52 -13.05 -66.39 -30.90
C ALA A 52 -13.75 -65.01 -30.97
N GLY A 53 -14.23 -64.64 -32.16
CA GLY A 53 -14.87 -63.33 -32.38
C GLY A 53 -13.93 -62.14 -32.18
N GLY A 54 -12.62 -62.31 -32.43
CA GLY A 54 -11.65 -61.23 -32.54
C GLY A 54 -11.72 -60.51 -33.89
N THR A 55 -10.75 -59.61 -34.14
CA THR A 55 -10.63 -58.86 -35.39
C THR A 55 -10.41 -59.74 -36.62
N THR A 56 -10.84 -59.28 -37.79
CA THR A 56 -10.70 -59.96 -39.09
C THR A 56 -9.79 -59.22 -40.06
N THR A 57 -9.74 -57.89 -39.97
CA THR A 57 -8.95 -56.97 -40.81
C THR A 57 -7.66 -56.49 -40.15
N ILE A 58 -7.58 -56.60 -38.82
CA ILE A 58 -6.43 -56.18 -38.00
C ILE A 58 -5.79 -57.41 -37.38
N SER A 59 -4.46 -57.48 -37.40
CA SER A 59 -3.69 -58.55 -36.76
C SER A 59 -2.42 -57.99 -36.09
N MET A 60 -1.90 -58.72 -35.11
CA MET A 60 -0.73 -58.33 -34.31
C MET A 60 0.22 -59.50 -34.09
N ASP A 61 1.49 -59.20 -33.81
CA ASP A 61 2.52 -60.14 -33.34
C ASP A 61 2.47 -61.50 -34.05
N GLY A 62 2.84 -61.49 -35.33
CA GLY A 62 2.84 -62.68 -36.20
C GLY A 62 1.47 -63.06 -36.78
N GLY A 63 0.62 -62.07 -37.10
CA GLY A 63 -0.64 -62.31 -37.82
C GLY A 63 -1.82 -62.78 -36.94
N ASN A 64 -1.74 -62.61 -35.62
CA ASN A 64 -2.77 -63.05 -34.70
C ASN A 64 -3.97 -62.07 -34.66
N SER A 65 -5.19 -62.60 -34.72
CA SER A 65 -6.43 -61.87 -34.47
C SER A 65 -6.44 -61.26 -33.06
N VAL A 66 -6.97 -60.05 -32.93
CA VAL A 66 -6.94 -59.23 -31.70
C VAL A 66 -8.29 -59.29 -30.98
N ALA A 67 -8.28 -59.37 -29.65
CA ALA A 67 -9.49 -59.35 -28.85
C ALA A 67 -10.11 -57.94 -28.79
N ILE A 68 -11.42 -57.85 -29.02
CA ILE A 68 -12.19 -56.60 -29.00
C ILE A 68 -13.46 -56.79 -28.16
N LYS A 69 -14.11 -55.69 -27.77
CA LYS A 69 -15.28 -55.75 -26.88
C LYS A 69 -16.36 -56.70 -27.43
N GLY A 70 -16.59 -57.79 -26.70
CA GLY A 70 -17.54 -58.85 -27.05
C GLY A 70 -16.92 -60.15 -27.58
N SER A 71 -15.60 -60.20 -27.84
CA SER A 71 -14.87 -61.43 -28.11
C SER A 71 -14.91 -62.40 -26.91
N THR A 72 -14.70 -63.68 -27.18
CA THR A 72 -14.65 -64.75 -26.17
C THR A 72 -13.38 -65.57 -26.28
N PHE A 73 -12.97 -66.22 -25.19
CA PHE A 73 -12.17 -67.43 -25.26
C PHE A 73 -13.17 -68.59 -25.31
N SER A 74 -13.18 -69.38 -26.39
CA SER A 74 -14.28 -70.29 -26.70
C SER A 74 -14.45 -71.43 -25.71
N LYS A 75 -13.43 -71.71 -24.89
CA LYS A 75 -13.42 -72.72 -23.85
C LYS A 75 -12.83 -72.14 -22.55
N SER A 76 -13.31 -72.66 -21.41
CA SER A 76 -12.63 -72.53 -20.11
C SER A 76 -12.46 -73.92 -19.48
N THR A 77 -11.68 -74.07 -18.41
CA THR A 77 -11.27 -75.38 -17.87
C THR A 77 -11.09 -75.35 -16.36
N GLY A 78 -11.33 -76.49 -15.69
CA GLY A 78 -11.09 -76.68 -14.25
C GLY A 78 -12.34 -77.11 -13.45
N ASP A 79 -13.52 -76.93 -14.03
CA ASP A 79 -14.84 -77.20 -13.45
C ASP A 79 -15.48 -78.53 -13.92
N ALA A 80 -14.75 -79.32 -14.71
CA ALA A 80 -15.21 -80.59 -15.27
C ALA A 80 -15.67 -81.66 -14.24
N GLY A 81 -15.27 -81.51 -12.98
CA GLY A 81 -15.75 -82.36 -11.88
C GLY A 81 -17.23 -82.14 -11.52
N GLY A 82 -17.81 -81.00 -11.89
CA GLY A 82 -19.22 -80.68 -11.69
C GLY A 82 -20.15 -81.45 -12.63
N ASP A 83 -20.36 -82.73 -12.38
CA ASP A 83 -21.14 -83.65 -13.25
C ASP A 83 -22.64 -83.29 -13.40
N LYS A 84 -23.13 -82.32 -12.64
CA LYS A 84 -24.48 -81.72 -12.73
C LYS A 84 -24.45 -80.23 -13.11
N LYS A 85 -23.27 -79.73 -13.49
CA LYS A 85 -22.97 -78.44 -14.13
C LYS A 85 -23.12 -77.20 -13.25
N GLY A 86 -22.66 -76.06 -13.76
CA GLY A 86 -22.70 -74.75 -13.09
C GLY A 86 -24.09 -74.37 -12.60
N VAL A 87 -24.18 -73.92 -11.35
CA VAL A 87 -25.45 -73.57 -10.66
C VAL A 87 -26.20 -72.46 -11.38
N ALA A 88 -25.49 -71.49 -11.97
CA ALA A 88 -26.08 -70.37 -12.70
C ALA A 88 -26.07 -70.57 -14.23
N SER A 89 -25.00 -71.14 -14.80
CA SER A 89 -24.85 -71.28 -16.26
C SER A 89 -25.50 -72.52 -16.86
N GLY A 90 -25.68 -73.58 -16.07
CA GLY A 90 -26.05 -74.91 -16.59
C GLY A 90 -24.99 -75.52 -17.52
N THR A 91 -23.73 -75.07 -17.44
CA THR A 91 -22.61 -75.59 -18.25
C THR A 91 -21.38 -75.97 -17.40
N ILE A 92 -20.47 -76.72 -18.01
CA ILE A 92 -19.08 -76.86 -17.57
C ILE A 92 -18.15 -76.52 -18.74
N GLU A 93 -16.93 -76.08 -18.43
CA GLU A 93 -15.87 -75.78 -19.40
C GLU A 93 -16.27 -74.80 -20.53
N ALA A 94 -17.31 -73.99 -20.33
CA ALA A 94 -17.86 -73.13 -21.38
C ALA A 94 -17.12 -71.80 -21.54
N GLU A 95 -17.46 -71.03 -22.58
CA GLU A 95 -16.74 -69.81 -22.96
C GLU A 95 -16.54 -68.78 -21.82
N ALA A 96 -15.44 -68.04 -21.93
CA ALA A 96 -15.16 -66.85 -21.15
C ALA A 96 -15.28 -65.59 -22.03
N LYS A 97 -15.94 -64.53 -21.57
CA LYS A 97 -16.30 -63.37 -22.39
C LYS A 97 -15.83 -62.05 -21.78
N PHE A 98 -15.21 -61.20 -22.59
CA PHE A 98 -14.77 -59.86 -22.15
C PHE A 98 -15.97 -58.96 -21.77
N ILE A 99 -15.89 -58.39 -20.57
CA ILE A 99 -16.82 -57.41 -20.00
C ILE A 99 -16.33 -55.99 -20.31
N SER A 100 -15.05 -55.72 -20.02
CA SER A 100 -14.39 -54.43 -20.27
C SER A 100 -13.46 -54.48 -21.50
N ALA A 101 -13.11 -53.30 -21.97
CA ALA A 101 -12.20 -53.05 -23.08
C ALA A 101 -11.73 -51.58 -23.01
N SER A 102 -10.76 -51.19 -23.85
CA SER A 102 -10.34 -49.80 -23.98
C SER A 102 -11.50 -48.85 -24.32
N PRO A 103 -11.61 -47.70 -23.64
CA PRO A 103 -12.61 -46.68 -23.97
C PRO A 103 -12.21 -45.83 -25.18
N THR A 104 -10.90 -45.67 -25.46
CA THR A 104 -10.38 -44.74 -26.47
C THR A 104 -9.73 -45.43 -27.68
N VAL A 105 -9.07 -46.58 -27.49
CA VAL A 105 -8.42 -47.32 -28.58
C VAL A 105 -9.40 -48.36 -29.14
N LYS A 106 -9.77 -48.21 -30.42
CA LYS A 106 -10.80 -49.02 -31.07
C LYS A 106 -10.28 -49.68 -32.33
N PHE A 107 -10.52 -50.98 -32.46
CA PHE A 107 -10.29 -51.76 -33.67
C PHE A 107 -11.65 -52.24 -34.22
N GLU A 108 -11.86 -52.12 -35.53
CA GLU A 108 -13.14 -52.44 -36.18
C GLU A 108 -14.34 -51.75 -35.49
N GLY A 109 -14.13 -50.51 -35.02
CA GLY A 109 -15.12 -49.69 -34.30
C GLY A 109 -15.36 -50.08 -32.83
N LYS A 110 -14.79 -51.18 -32.33
CA LYS A 110 -14.98 -51.70 -30.96
C LYS A 110 -13.71 -51.48 -30.13
N GLY A 111 -13.87 -51.22 -28.82
CA GLY A 111 -12.73 -51.06 -27.91
C GLY A 111 -11.87 -52.32 -27.88
N VAL A 112 -10.54 -52.18 -27.90
CA VAL A 112 -9.60 -53.30 -27.83
C VAL A 112 -9.50 -53.86 -26.40
N CYS A 113 -9.44 -55.18 -26.24
CA CYS A 113 -9.28 -55.84 -24.94
C CYS A 113 -7.79 -55.99 -24.58
N ARG A 114 -7.47 -55.75 -23.32
CA ARG A 114 -6.09 -55.59 -22.82
C ARG A 114 -5.84 -56.41 -21.55
N LEU A 115 -4.59 -56.42 -21.10
CA LEU A 115 -4.23 -56.76 -19.72
C LEU A 115 -5.21 -56.11 -18.72
N SER A 116 -5.65 -56.87 -17.71
CA SER A 116 -6.62 -56.49 -16.67
C SER A 116 -8.06 -56.23 -17.12
N ASP A 117 -8.41 -56.35 -18.41
CA ASP A 117 -9.81 -56.27 -18.82
C ASP A 117 -10.61 -57.50 -18.33
N GLN A 118 -11.73 -57.24 -17.66
CA GLN A 118 -12.52 -58.23 -16.90
C GLN A 118 -13.26 -59.21 -17.81
N MET A 119 -13.47 -60.44 -17.34
CA MET A 119 -14.17 -61.49 -18.10
C MET A 119 -15.20 -62.25 -17.26
N THR A 120 -16.33 -62.64 -17.85
CA THR A 120 -17.14 -63.76 -17.33
C THR A 120 -16.49 -65.08 -17.75
N MET A 121 -16.69 -66.18 -17.02
CA MET A 121 -16.21 -67.51 -17.41
C MET A 121 -17.26 -68.60 -17.16
N ASN A 122 -17.14 -69.75 -17.85
CA ASN A 122 -18.15 -70.81 -17.90
C ASN A 122 -19.57 -70.24 -18.13
N LYS A 123 -19.76 -69.45 -19.20
CA LYS A 123 -21.02 -68.72 -19.48
C LYS A 123 -21.57 -67.93 -18.28
N ALA A 124 -20.67 -67.21 -17.59
CA ALA A 124 -20.97 -66.41 -16.40
C ALA A 124 -21.46 -67.20 -15.17
N ASN A 125 -21.10 -68.47 -15.04
CA ASN A 125 -21.18 -69.16 -13.74
C ASN A 125 -20.20 -68.58 -12.72
N THR A 126 -19.06 -68.09 -13.21
CA THR A 126 -18.06 -67.35 -12.43
C THR A 126 -17.51 -66.15 -13.23
N MET A 127 -16.64 -65.35 -12.61
CA MET A 127 -15.98 -64.20 -13.22
C MET A 127 -14.50 -64.10 -12.85
N CYS A 128 -13.73 -63.55 -13.79
CA CYS A 128 -12.37 -63.07 -13.64
C CYS A 128 -12.42 -61.54 -13.46
N LEU A 129 -12.58 -61.09 -12.21
CA LEU A 129 -12.64 -59.65 -11.85
C LEU A 129 -11.26 -58.99 -11.79
N GLY A 130 -10.19 -59.79 -11.63
CA GLY A 130 -8.80 -59.33 -11.84
C GLY A 130 -8.43 -59.16 -13.31
N GLY A 131 -9.31 -59.60 -14.23
CA GLY A 131 -9.16 -59.51 -15.67
C GLY A 131 -8.09 -60.40 -16.29
N ALA A 132 -8.10 -60.45 -17.62
CA ALA A 132 -7.16 -61.23 -18.40
C ALA A 132 -5.71 -60.78 -18.10
N GLN A 133 -4.90 -61.70 -17.60
CA GLN A 133 -3.46 -61.50 -17.42
C GLN A 133 -2.77 -61.68 -18.77
N ASN A 134 -1.73 -60.90 -19.04
CA ASN A 134 -1.04 -60.86 -20.33
C ASN A 134 0.38 -60.31 -20.12
N PRO A 135 1.41 -60.73 -20.89
CA PRO A 135 2.75 -60.16 -20.77
C PRO A 135 2.75 -58.64 -20.97
N SER A 136 3.56 -57.91 -20.19
CA SER A 136 3.73 -56.46 -20.35
C SER A 136 4.41 -56.11 -21.68
N VAL A 137 4.03 -54.99 -22.26
CA VAL A 137 4.74 -54.39 -23.40
C VAL A 137 6.02 -53.72 -22.90
N SER A 138 7.10 -53.92 -23.64
CA SER A 138 8.36 -53.19 -23.49
C SER A 138 8.76 -52.62 -24.85
N VAL A 139 9.02 -51.32 -24.90
CA VAL A 139 9.61 -50.61 -26.05
C VAL A 139 11.01 -50.14 -25.66
N THR A 140 11.95 -50.13 -26.60
CA THR A 140 13.32 -49.62 -26.39
C THR A 140 13.35 -48.10 -26.54
N GLU A 141 14.30 -47.42 -25.88
CA GLU A 141 14.41 -45.95 -25.91
C GLU A 141 14.58 -45.42 -27.36
N ASP A 142 15.32 -46.14 -28.20
CA ASP A 142 15.50 -45.83 -29.64
C ASP A 142 14.18 -45.81 -30.44
N GLN A 143 13.14 -46.49 -29.96
CA GLN A 143 11.81 -46.56 -30.60
C GLN A 143 10.83 -45.53 -30.04
N GLU A 144 11.16 -44.84 -28.94
CA GLU A 144 10.29 -43.85 -28.30
C GLU A 144 10.31 -42.49 -29.05
N GLY A 145 11.38 -42.26 -29.84
CA GLY A 145 11.49 -41.15 -30.79
C GLY A 145 11.97 -39.83 -30.18
N THR A 146 12.19 -38.84 -31.05
CA THR A 146 12.55 -37.47 -30.63
C THR A 146 11.34 -36.70 -30.15
N TYR A 147 11.48 -35.96 -29.06
CA TYR A 147 10.40 -35.14 -28.52
C TYR A 147 10.28 -33.81 -29.25
N THR A 148 9.10 -33.20 -29.15
CA THR A 148 8.81 -31.85 -29.64
C THR A 148 8.30 -31.00 -28.49
N VAL A 149 8.94 -29.85 -28.27
CA VAL A 149 8.53 -28.85 -27.27
C VAL A 149 7.95 -27.65 -28.00
N VAL A 150 6.79 -27.18 -27.55
CA VAL A 150 6.24 -25.88 -27.98
C VAL A 150 6.51 -24.89 -26.86
N VAL A 151 7.32 -23.88 -27.14
CA VAL A 151 7.60 -22.78 -26.22
C VAL A 151 6.72 -21.58 -26.58
N LYS A 152 6.26 -20.85 -25.57
CA LYS A 152 5.50 -19.60 -25.76
C LYS A 152 5.84 -18.59 -24.68
N VAL A 153 6.18 -17.38 -25.08
CA VAL A 153 6.47 -16.23 -24.22
C VAL A 153 5.66 -15.03 -24.70
N THR A 154 4.92 -14.41 -23.79
CA THR A 154 4.12 -13.21 -24.11
C THR A 154 4.32 -12.14 -23.05
N TYR A 155 4.04 -10.89 -23.43
CA TYR A 155 3.76 -9.82 -22.48
C TYR A 155 2.50 -10.14 -21.65
N ASP A 156 2.28 -9.43 -20.55
CA ASP A 156 1.14 -9.66 -19.64
C ASP A 156 -0.23 -9.42 -20.30
N ASP A 157 -0.29 -8.65 -21.40
CA ASP A 157 -1.49 -8.45 -22.22
C ASP A 157 -1.67 -9.49 -23.34
N GLY A 158 -0.77 -10.48 -23.41
CA GLY A 158 -0.83 -11.60 -24.36
C GLY A 158 -0.15 -11.34 -25.70
N GLU A 159 0.46 -10.17 -25.92
CA GLU A 159 1.24 -9.91 -27.14
C GLU A 159 2.50 -10.80 -27.19
N GLY A 160 2.85 -11.31 -28.38
CA GLY A 160 4.01 -12.17 -28.57
C GLY A 160 5.35 -11.48 -28.29
N PHE A 161 6.19 -12.10 -27.45
CA PHE A 161 7.56 -11.67 -27.22
C PHE A 161 8.47 -12.26 -28.31
N GLN A 162 8.97 -11.43 -29.22
CA GLN A 162 9.69 -11.85 -30.43
C GLN A 162 11.20 -11.91 -30.16
N ALA A 163 11.66 -12.86 -29.34
CA ALA A 163 13.06 -12.98 -28.94
C ALA A 163 13.78 -14.15 -29.60
N PRO A 164 15.11 -14.10 -29.77
CA PRO A 164 15.90 -15.29 -30.02
C PRO A 164 15.85 -16.21 -28.79
N TYR A 165 15.82 -17.51 -29.02
CA TYR A 165 15.90 -18.52 -27.98
C TYR A 165 17.07 -19.46 -28.21
N LYS A 166 17.55 -20.06 -27.12
CA LYS A 166 18.54 -21.13 -27.11
C LYS A 166 18.11 -22.20 -26.13
N LEU A 167 17.71 -23.36 -26.63
CA LEU A 167 17.36 -24.54 -25.84
C LEU A 167 18.55 -25.51 -25.82
N THR A 168 18.95 -25.96 -24.65
CA THR A 168 19.97 -27.02 -24.47
C THR A 168 19.29 -28.24 -23.86
N ASP A 169 19.34 -29.38 -24.56
CA ASP A 169 18.67 -30.62 -24.10
C ASP A 169 19.52 -31.45 -23.12
N SER A 170 18.96 -32.56 -22.65
CA SER A 170 19.61 -33.47 -21.70
C SER A 170 20.88 -34.14 -22.22
N SER A 171 21.12 -34.13 -23.53
CA SER A 171 22.36 -34.62 -24.17
C SER A 171 23.42 -33.53 -24.34
N GLY A 172 23.06 -32.26 -24.11
CA GLY A 172 23.89 -31.09 -24.42
C GLY A 172 23.74 -30.60 -25.86
N SER A 173 22.76 -31.10 -26.63
CA SER A 173 22.45 -30.58 -27.96
C SER A 173 21.75 -29.23 -27.85
N VAL A 174 22.18 -28.28 -28.69
CA VAL A 174 21.72 -26.89 -28.67
C VAL A 174 20.83 -26.63 -29.88
N PHE A 175 19.66 -26.03 -29.62
CA PHE A 175 18.65 -25.65 -30.60
C PHE A 175 18.41 -24.14 -30.49
N GLU A 176 18.70 -23.40 -31.56
CA GLU A 176 18.59 -21.94 -31.61
C GLU A 176 17.58 -21.51 -32.68
N GLY A 177 16.88 -20.41 -32.41
CA GLY A 177 15.89 -19.84 -33.33
C GLY A 177 15.31 -18.54 -32.78
N ILE A 178 14.23 -18.07 -33.41
CA ILE A 178 13.52 -16.85 -33.01
C ILE A 178 12.04 -17.20 -32.79
N LEU A 179 11.43 -16.65 -31.74
CA LEU A 179 10.00 -16.77 -31.46
C LEU A 179 9.18 -16.02 -32.53
N ASP A 180 8.06 -16.61 -32.96
CA ASP A 180 7.16 -16.02 -33.95
C ASP A 180 6.43 -14.76 -33.43
N THR A 181 5.57 -14.15 -34.27
CA THR A 181 4.80 -12.95 -33.89
C THR A 181 3.78 -13.18 -32.76
N LYS A 182 3.52 -14.43 -32.37
CA LYS A 182 2.72 -14.84 -31.20
C LYS A 182 3.62 -15.25 -30.02
N GLY A 183 4.91 -14.97 -30.11
CA GLY A 183 5.93 -15.32 -29.13
C GLY A 183 6.14 -16.82 -28.98
N SER A 184 5.87 -17.60 -30.04
CA SER A 184 5.84 -19.06 -29.99
C SER A 184 6.91 -19.69 -30.90
N ALA A 185 7.43 -20.85 -30.51
CA ALA A 185 8.23 -21.69 -31.39
C ALA A 185 7.99 -23.17 -31.12
N THR A 186 8.11 -24.00 -32.16
CA THR A 186 8.02 -25.47 -32.08
C THR A 186 9.40 -26.04 -32.36
N ILE A 187 9.96 -26.74 -31.38
CA ILE A 187 11.32 -27.27 -31.41
C ILE A 187 11.22 -28.80 -31.38
N SER A 188 11.51 -29.45 -32.50
CA SER A 188 11.52 -30.91 -32.65
C SER A 188 12.96 -31.45 -32.66
N GLY A 189 13.13 -32.72 -32.31
CA GLY A 189 14.45 -33.36 -32.28
C GLY A 189 15.07 -33.47 -30.88
N ILE A 190 14.33 -33.09 -29.83
CA ILE A 190 14.84 -32.98 -28.47
C ILE A 190 14.98 -34.36 -27.81
N SER A 191 16.09 -34.60 -27.12
CA SER A 191 16.34 -35.82 -26.33
C SER A 191 15.38 -35.95 -25.13
N LYS A 192 15.16 -37.19 -24.67
CA LYS A 192 14.37 -37.46 -23.46
C LYS A 192 15.03 -36.82 -22.23
N GLY A 193 14.31 -35.98 -21.49
CA GLY A 193 14.76 -35.49 -20.19
C GLY A 193 14.44 -34.02 -19.91
N ILE A 194 15.27 -33.41 -19.07
CA ILE A 194 15.22 -31.99 -18.74
C ILE A 194 15.97 -31.21 -19.82
N PHE A 195 15.43 -30.05 -20.21
CA PHE A 195 16.11 -29.07 -21.03
C PHE A 195 16.20 -27.74 -20.29
N GLU A 196 17.24 -26.97 -20.60
CA GLU A 196 17.39 -25.57 -20.22
C GLU A 196 17.01 -24.69 -21.43
N ILE A 197 16.40 -23.53 -21.19
CA ILE A 197 16.09 -22.57 -22.25
C ILE A 197 16.41 -21.14 -21.82
N GLU A 198 17.18 -20.46 -22.65
CA GLU A 198 17.55 -19.05 -22.53
C GLU A 198 16.80 -18.26 -23.61
N TYR A 199 16.33 -17.06 -23.26
CA TYR A 199 15.72 -16.12 -24.20
C TYR A 199 16.49 -14.80 -24.18
N GLY A 200 16.78 -14.25 -25.35
CA GLY A 200 17.31 -12.89 -25.51
C GLY A 200 16.26 -11.81 -25.22
N GLU A 201 16.52 -10.60 -25.71
CA GLU A 201 15.52 -9.53 -25.76
C GLU A 201 14.66 -9.62 -27.03
N ASP A 202 13.52 -8.93 -27.03
CA ASP A 202 12.65 -8.82 -28.19
C ASP A 202 13.39 -8.09 -29.33
N ILE A 203 13.34 -8.61 -30.56
CA ILE A 203 14.10 -8.09 -31.71
C ILE A 203 13.58 -6.74 -32.23
N ARG A 204 12.39 -6.31 -31.80
CA ARG A 204 11.76 -5.07 -32.25
C ARG A 204 12.34 -3.87 -31.52
N ASP A 205 12.36 -2.71 -32.16
CA ASP A 205 12.74 -1.47 -31.47
C ASP A 205 11.79 -1.19 -30.29
N PHE A 206 12.36 -0.72 -29.17
CA PHE A 206 11.57 -0.42 -27.98
C PHE A 206 10.57 0.71 -28.25
N LYS A 207 9.29 0.43 -28.02
CA LYS A 207 8.20 1.40 -28.06
C LYS A 207 7.60 1.51 -26.65
N PRO A 208 7.64 2.71 -26.02
CA PRO A 208 6.88 2.98 -24.80
C PRO A 208 5.38 2.72 -24.99
N ASP A 209 4.68 2.29 -23.94
CA ASP A 209 3.22 2.27 -23.92
C ASP A 209 2.68 3.71 -24.02
N GLU A 210 1.53 3.90 -24.67
CA GLU A 210 0.93 5.23 -24.91
C GLU A 210 0.71 6.04 -23.62
N LYS A 211 0.39 5.38 -22.50
CA LYS A 211 0.28 5.96 -21.13
C LYS A 211 1.59 6.56 -20.57
N TYR A 212 2.72 6.42 -21.26
CA TYR A 212 4.02 6.98 -20.88
C TYR A 212 4.64 7.87 -21.98
N ILE A 213 3.92 8.07 -23.09
CA ILE A 213 4.22 9.11 -24.08
C ILE A 213 3.50 10.37 -23.58
N ASN A 214 4.28 11.40 -23.26
CA ASN A 214 3.76 12.60 -22.64
C ASN A 214 3.42 13.63 -23.72
N GLU A 215 2.15 13.71 -24.12
CA GLU A 215 1.65 14.82 -24.93
C GLU A 215 1.07 15.89 -23.99
N ASN A 216 1.41 17.18 -24.20
CA ASN A 216 0.83 18.27 -23.41
C ASN A 216 -0.38 18.88 -24.15
N PRO A 217 -1.63 18.59 -23.75
CA PRO A 217 -2.82 19.15 -24.40
C PRO A 217 -3.08 20.63 -24.07
N PHE A 218 -2.34 21.20 -23.11
CA PHE A 218 -2.43 22.60 -22.68
C PHE A 218 -1.31 23.49 -23.25
N TYR A 219 -0.33 22.91 -23.94
CA TYR A 219 0.79 23.64 -24.53
C TYR A 219 0.33 24.70 -25.54
N LYS A 220 0.90 25.90 -25.46
CA LYS A 220 0.59 27.04 -26.33
C LYS A 220 1.87 27.59 -26.94
N ASN A 221 1.93 27.63 -28.27
CA ASN A 221 3.03 28.24 -29.03
C ASN A 221 3.23 29.75 -28.76
N SER A 222 2.35 30.40 -28.00
CA SER A 222 2.46 31.80 -27.58
C SER A 222 1.88 31.98 -26.17
N PHE A 223 2.66 32.62 -25.30
CA PHE A 223 2.31 32.87 -23.91
C PHE A 223 2.10 34.36 -23.66
N ASP A 224 1.03 34.74 -22.96
CA ASP A 224 0.74 36.12 -22.56
C ASP A 224 0.53 36.20 -21.03
N PRO A 225 1.52 36.73 -20.27
CA PRO A 225 1.40 36.92 -18.83
C PRO A 225 0.23 37.84 -18.45
N HIS A 226 -0.10 38.83 -19.27
CA HIS A 226 -1.14 39.81 -18.97
C HIS A 226 -2.51 39.15 -18.95
N LEU A 227 -2.88 38.44 -20.02
CA LEU A 227 -4.16 37.73 -20.14
C LEU A 227 -4.37 36.71 -19.02
N LEU A 228 -3.32 35.98 -18.65
CA LEU A 228 -3.38 34.95 -17.61
C LEU A 228 -3.64 35.56 -16.21
N ILE A 229 -3.05 36.73 -15.91
CA ILE A 229 -3.35 37.49 -14.69
C ILE A 229 -4.76 38.11 -14.75
N GLU A 230 -5.27 38.49 -15.93
CA GLU A 230 -6.63 39.02 -16.07
C GLU A 230 -7.72 37.96 -15.91
N GLN A 231 -7.51 36.75 -16.42
CA GLN A 231 -8.44 35.63 -16.26
C GLN A 231 -8.72 35.29 -14.78
N THR A 232 -7.77 35.57 -13.88
CA THR A 232 -7.96 35.40 -12.42
C THR A 232 -8.73 36.53 -11.71
N LYS A 233 -9.19 37.58 -12.42
CA LYS A 233 -10.00 38.65 -11.82
C LYS A 233 -11.51 38.37 -11.77
N ILE A 234 -11.96 37.21 -12.26
CA ILE A 234 -13.39 36.87 -12.33
C ILE A 234 -13.88 36.31 -10.99
N GLY A 235 -14.30 37.18 -10.06
CA GLY A 235 -14.99 36.71 -8.85
C GLY A 235 -15.20 37.74 -7.74
N GLU A 236 -14.15 38.04 -6.98
CA GLU A 236 -14.33 38.64 -5.63
C GLU A 236 -13.18 39.57 -5.19
N VAL A 237 -13.30 40.09 -3.96
CA VAL A 237 -12.44 41.14 -3.36
C VAL A 237 -10.95 40.84 -3.57
N GLY A 238 -10.20 41.88 -3.98
CA GLY A 238 -8.83 41.79 -4.49
C GLY A 238 -7.94 40.76 -3.78
N PHE A 239 -7.80 39.58 -4.40
CA PHE A 239 -7.07 38.41 -3.90
C PHE A 239 -5.69 38.74 -3.28
N TRP A 240 -5.02 39.77 -3.82
CA TRP A 240 -3.77 40.37 -3.31
C TRP A 240 -3.79 40.69 -1.79
N GLU A 241 -4.94 41.02 -1.23
CA GLU A 241 -5.10 41.43 0.16
C GLU A 241 -5.35 40.24 1.11
N ALA A 242 -5.86 39.11 0.61
CA ALA A 242 -6.19 37.96 1.45
C ALA A 242 -4.96 37.10 1.79
N THR A 243 -4.21 36.68 0.78
CA THR A 243 -3.14 35.68 0.96
C THR A 243 -1.81 36.29 1.42
N ARG A 244 -1.51 37.55 1.04
CA ARG A 244 -0.32 38.27 1.55
C ARG A 244 -0.36 38.45 3.07
N ASN A 245 -1.55 38.57 3.65
CA ASN A 245 -1.75 38.70 5.10
C ASN A 245 -1.62 37.35 5.85
N GLN A 246 -1.38 36.24 5.15
CA GLN A 246 -1.19 34.89 5.72
C GLN A 246 0.24 34.36 5.57
N ALA A 247 0.94 34.77 4.52
CA ALA A 247 2.33 34.36 4.23
C ALA A 247 3.35 35.42 4.67
N SER A 248 4.54 35.00 5.13
CA SER A 248 5.58 35.91 5.63
C SER A 248 6.60 36.38 4.59
N THR A 249 6.58 35.81 3.37
CA THR A 249 7.42 36.20 2.23
C THR A 249 6.74 35.85 0.90
N VAL A 250 7.14 36.45 -0.22
CA VAL A 250 6.73 36.09 -1.59
C VAL A 250 7.01 34.62 -1.89
N ARG A 251 8.18 34.09 -1.50
CA ARG A 251 8.49 32.64 -1.57
C ARG A 251 7.48 31.79 -0.81
N GLY A 252 7.17 32.16 0.43
CA GLY A 252 6.22 31.44 1.28
C GLY A 252 4.78 31.53 0.79
N TRP A 253 4.42 32.65 0.16
CA TRP A 253 3.15 32.86 -0.54
C TRP A 253 3.04 31.92 -1.74
N LEU A 254 4.00 31.97 -2.68
CA LEU A 254 4.06 31.07 -3.84
C LEU A 254 4.02 29.58 -3.41
N TRP A 255 4.82 29.20 -2.42
CA TRP A 255 4.88 27.82 -1.94
C TRP A 255 3.58 27.34 -1.28
N GLY A 256 2.97 28.15 -0.41
CA GLY A 256 1.69 27.82 0.23
C GLY A 256 0.55 27.69 -0.78
N VAL A 257 0.61 28.50 -1.85
CA VAL A 257 -0.37 28.54 -2.93
C VAL A 257 -0.22 27.33 -3.88
N ILE A 258 1.00 26.91 -4.25
CA ILE A 258 1.25 25.70 -5.06
C ILE A 258 0.81 24.41 -4.35
N VAL A 259 0.86 24.37 -3.02
CA VAL A 259 0.49 23.18 -2.22
C VAL A 259 -1.01 23.15 -1.87
N GLY A 260 -1.71 24.29 -1.93
CA GLY A 260 -3.09 24.43 -1.43
C GLY A 260 -4.23 24.25 -2.44
N ASP A 261 -3.95 24.33 -3.75
CA ASP A 261 -4.96 24.59 -4.82
C ASP A 261 -5.81 23.36 -5.24
N PHE A 262 -6.17 22.48 -4.29
CA PHE A 262 -7.14 21.39 -4.46
C PHE A 262 -8.40 21.61 -3.61
N ASN A 263 -8.88 22.86 -3.56
CA ASN A 263 -10.18 23.23 -3.01
C ASN A 263 -11.03 23.92 -4.09
N LYS A 264 -12.34 24.08 -3.87
CA LYS A 264 -13.31 24.38 -4.94
C LYS A 264 -13.23 25.79 -5.57
N ASP A 265 -12.40 26.70 -5.06
CA ASP A 265 -12.33 28.09 -5.51
C ASP A 265 -10.90 28.48 -5.97
N PRO A 266 -10.72 28.91 -7.24
CA PRO A 266 -9.40 29.04 -7.88
C PRO A 266 -8.62 30.28 -7.43
N THR A 267 -7.41 30.12 -6.87
CA THR A 267 -6.67 31.26 -6.27
C THR A 267 -5.15 31.24 -6.53
N THR A 268 -4.73 31.68 -7.73
CA THR A 268 -3.34 32.03 -8.09
C THR A 268 -2.28 30.92 -8.10
N GLY A 269 -2.49 29.76 -7.46
CA GLY A 269 -1.68 28.56 -7.71
C GLY A 269 -1.83 28.14 -9.17
N GLN A 270 -3.05 28.29 -9.67
CA GLN A 270 -3.42 28.23 -11.08
C GLN A 270 -2.66 29.24 -11.97
N ILE A 271 -2.20 30.41 -11.50
CA ILE A 271 -1.39 31.31 -12.34
C ILE A 271 -0.04 30.65 -12.65
N MET A 272 0.64 30.20 -11.60
CA MET A 272 1.90 29.48 -11.70
C MET A 272 1.72 28.17 -12.49
N LEU A 273 0.77 27.34 -12.07
CA LEU A 273 0.53 26.02 -12.65
C LEU A 273 0.06 26.12 -14.11
N ASN A 274 -0.86 27.03 -14.47
CA ASN A 274 -1.30 27.21 -15.85
C ASN A 274 -0.21 27.86 -16.73
N THR A 275 0.71 28.63 -16.14
CA THR A 275 1.92 29.08 -16.86
C THR A 275 2.77 27.87 -17.22
N MET A 276 3.13 27.03 -16.24
CA MET A 276 3.95 25.83 -16.47
C MET A 276 3.29 24.83 -17.44
N LEU A 277 1.99 24.55 -17.27
CA LEU A 277 1.20 23.72 -18.18
C LEU A 277 1.09 24.34 -19.59
N GLY A 278 1.17 25.66 -19.72
CA GLY A 278 1.06 26.36 -21.00
C GLY A 278 2.38 26.41 -21.78
N VAL A 279 3.53 26.44 -21.11
CA VAL A 279 4.83 26.74 -21.75
C VAL A 279 5.77 25.53 -21.89
N ILE A 280 5.56 24.44 -21.14
CA ILE A 280 6.48 23.30 -21.17
C ILE A 280 5.93 22.22 -22.12
N PRO A 281 6.59 21.91 -23.25
CA PRO A 281 6.19 20.79 -24.09
C PRO A 281 6.36 19.48 -23.30
N GLY A 282 5.44 18.53 -23.46
CA GLY A 282 5.54 17.20 -22.85
C GLY A 282 5.17 17.07 -21.36
N ILE A 283 4.44 18.03 -20.79
CA ILE A 283 3.73 17.83 -19.52
C ILE A 283 2.32 17.30 -19.76
N ASP A 284 2.15 15.99 -19.56
CA ASP A 284 0.83 15.32 -19.50
C ASP A 284 0.10 15.61 -18.17
N GLN A 285 0.84 15.84 -17.07
CA GLN A 285 0.28 15.88 -15.72
C GLN A 285 0.70 17.12 -14.92
N VAL A 286 -0.28 17.70 -14.20
CA VAL A 286 -0.11 18.72 -13.14
C VAL A 286 1.03 18.38 -12.17
N LEU A 287 1.28 17.09 -11.95
CA LEU A 287 2.33 16.60 -11.07
C LEU A 287 3.76 16.91 -11.57
N ASP A 288 4.02 16.81 -12.87
CA ASP A 288 5.37 17.05 -13.42
C ASP A 288 5.69 18.55 -13.51
N ALA A 289 4.70 19.40 -13.86
CA ALA A 289 4.81 20.86 -13.74
C ALA A 289 5.13 21.27 -12.29
N ARG A 290 4.46 20.64 -11.32
CA ARG A 290 4.71 20.86 -9.89
C ARG A 290 6.08 20.35 -9.46
N ASP A 291 6.56 19.20 -9.94
CA ASP A 291 7.88 18.67 -9.61
C ASP A 291 9.01 19.62 -10.09
N ILE A 292 8.93 20.11 -11.34
CA ILE A 292 9.88 21.10 -11.88
C ILE A 292 9.83 22.40 -11.05
N THR A 293 8.62 22.94 -10.84
CA THR A 293 8.42 24.17 -10.04
C THR A 293 8.96 24.03 -8.62
N ALA A 294 8.66 22.91 -7.95
CA ALA A 294 9.09 22.66 -6.58
C ALA A 294 10.62 22.60 -6.46
N ASN A 295 11.31 22.01 -7.44
CA ASN A 295 12.76 21.95 -7.45
C ASN A 295 13.43 23.30 -7.76
N ILE A 296 12.88 24.10 -8.69
CA ILE A 296 13.34 25.49 -8.92
C ILE A 296 13.15 26.33 -7.65
N LEU A 297 11.98 26.24 -7.01
CA LEU A 297 11.73 26.91 -5.73
C LEU A 297 12.68 26.39 -4.64
N PHE A 298 12.94 25.09 -4.54
CA PHE A 298 13.89 24.57 -3.57
C PHE A 298 15.30 25.15 -3.75
N LEU A 299 15.77 25.28 -5.00
CA LEU A 299 17.08 25.81 -5.36
C LEU A 299 17.23 27.35 -5.23
N THR A 300 16.14 28.10 -5.07
CA THR A 300 16.24 29.56 -4.77
C THR A 300 16.67 29.85 -3.31
N GLU A 301 16.81 28.83 -2.45
CA GLU A 301 17.53 28.91 -1.17
C GLU A 301 19.03 28.63 -1.38
N GLU A 302 19.91 29.56 -1.01
CA GLU A 302 21.37 29.46 -1.22
C GLU A 302 22.00 28.20 -0.61
N GLU A 303 21.46 27.69 0.51
CA GLU A 303 21.94 26.45 1.13
C GLU A 303 21.72 25.21 0.26
N ASN A 304 20.71 25.23 -0.63
CA ASN A 304 20.38 24.13 -1.53
C ASN A 304 21.13 24.21 -2.86
N GLN A 305 21.65 25.38 -3.25
CA GLN A 305 22.37 25.57 -4.53
C GLN A 305 23.66 24.74 -4.62
N ASN A 306 24.28 24.42 -3.49
CA ASN A 306 25.46 23.56 -3.43
C ASN A 306 25.12 22.05 -3.31
N ASN A 307 23.84 21.68 -3.34
CA ASN A 307 23.40 20.30 -3.15
C ASN A 307 23.24 19.58 -4.50
N ALA A 308 24.17 18.66 -4.82
CA ALA A 308 24.12 17.86 -6.04
C ALA A 308 22.84 17.01 -6.18
N ASP A 309 22.25 16.53 -5.08
CA ASP A 309 20.97 15.80 -5.12
C ASP A 309 19.80 16.69 -5.54
N ALA A 310 19.82 17.99 -5.21
CA ALA A 310 18.77 18.94 -5.59
C ALA A 310 18.79 19.25 -7.10
N TRP A 311 19.99 19.41 -7.67
CA TRP A 311 20.20 19.53 -9.11
C TRP A 311 19.85 18.24 -9.86
N LEU A 312 20.17 17.09 -9.27
CA LEU A 312 19.78 15.78 -9.80
C LEU A 312 18.27 15.60 -9.83
N ASP A 313 17.56 15.99 -8.77
CA ASP A 313 16.10 15.89 -8.72
C ASP A 313 15.42 16.90 -9.67
N LEU A 314 16.00 18.09 -9.88
CA LEU A 314 15.57 19.02 -10.95
C LEU A 314 15.80 18.40 -12.35
N ALA A 315 16.98 17.84 -12.62
CA ALA A 315 17.28 17.19 -13.89
C ALA A 315 16.35 15.99 -14.17
N LEU A 316 16.05 15.16 -13.17
CA LEU A 316 15.07 14.07 -13.27
C LEU A 316 13.64 14.57 -13.53
N SER A 317 13.29 15.75 -13.03
CA SER A 317 11.99 16.37 -13.29
C SER A 317 11.90 16.92 -14.71
N GLY A 318 12.97 17.57 -15.19
CA GLY A 318 13.08 18.03 -16.57
C GLY A 318 13.13 16.87 -17.59
N ILE A 319 13.84 15.78 -17.29
CA ILE A 319 13.75 14.52 -18.07
C ILE A 319 12.30 14.08 -18.21
N GLY A 320 11.53 14.14 -17.11
CA GLY A 320 10.12 13.77 -17.09
C GLY A 320 9.26 14.49 -18.13
N ALA A 321 9.60 15.74 -18.48
CA ALA A 321 8.87 16.54 -19.45
C ALA A 321 9.27 16.26 -20.92
N VAL A 322 10.25 15.39 -21.20
CA VAL A 322 10.60 15.02 -22.59
C VAL A 322 9.43 14.23 -23.23
N PRO A 323 8.79 14.72 -24.32
CA PRO A 323 7.49 14.19 -24.77
C PRO A 323 7.44 12.69 -25.10
N THR A 324 8.52 12.12 -25.62
CA THR A 324 8.51 10.75 -26.19
C THR A 324 8.96 9.67 -25.21
N ILE A 325 9.89 9.99 -24.31
CA ILE A 325 10.57 9.03 -23.43
C ILE A 325 10.69 9.49 -21.98
N GLY A 326 10.20 10.68 -21.64
CA GLY A 326 10.49 11.35 -20.36
C GLY A 326 10.05 10.56 -19.14
N SER A 327 8.83 10.04 -19.15
CA SER A 327 8.30 9.17 -18.08
C SER A 327 9.12 7.88 -17.89
N VAL A 328 9.58 7.27 -18.98
CA VAL A 328 10.44 6.07 -18.97
C VAL A 328 11.82 6.42 -18.39
N MET A 329 12.43 7.50 -18.87
CA MET A 329 13.76 7.94 -18.45
C MET A 329 13.80 8.47 -17.00
N LYS A 330 12.73 9.12 -16.52
CA LYS A 330 12.53 9.48 -15.10
C LYS A 330 12.43 8.22 -14.24
N GLY A 331 11.83 7.13 -14.76
CA GLY A 331 11.84 5.79 -14.17
C GLY A 331 13.25 5.19 -14.06
N VAL A 332 13.98 5.14 -15.17
CA VAL A 332 15.39 4.68 -15.24
C VAL A 332 16.27 5.44 -14.24
N GLY A 333 16.17 6.78 -14.22
CA GLY A 333 16.95 7.62 -13.31
C GLY A 333 16.69 7.32 -11.83
N LYS A 334 15.42 7.10 -11.45
CA LYS A 334 15.04 6.67 -10.09
C LYS A 334 15.55 5.25 -9.77
N ALA A 335 15.56 4.34 -10.74
CA ALA A 335 16.07 2.98 -10.57
C ALA A 335 17.56 2.97 -10.25
N VAL A 336 18.36 3.73 -11.01
CA VAL A 336 19.83 3.74 -10.86
C VAL A 336 20.30 4.58 -9.67
N LYS A 337 19.51 5.58 -9.22
CA LYS A 337 19.67 6.24 -7.90
C LYS A 337 19.51 5.26 -6.72
N HIS A 338 18.87 4.12 -6.94
CA HIS A 338 18.75 3.00 -5.99
C HIS A 338 19.65 1.78 -6.34
N ASP A 339 20.69 1.98 -7.15
CA ASP A 339 21.72 0.98 -7.47
C ASP A 339 21.17 -0.37 -8.01
N LYS A 340 20.02 -0.34 -8.69
CA LYS A 340 19.37 -1.51 -9.31
C LYS A 340 20.27 -2.23 -10.33
N SER A 341 20.11 -3.55 -10.45
CA SER A 341 20.86 -4.38 -11.40
C SER A 341 20.39 -4.16 -12.85
N ARG A 342 21.16 -4.66 -13.82
CA ARG A 342 20.75 -4.75 -15.24
C ARG A 342 19.41 -5.46 -15.37
N ASP A 343 19.23 -6.57 -14.67
CA ASP A 343 18.02 -7.40 -14.78
C ASP A 343 16.80 -6.71 -14.15
N ASP A 344 16.97 -6.04 -13.00
CA ASP A 344 15.94 -5.16 -12.40
C ASP A 344 15.53 -4.03 -13.37
N LEU A 345 16.52 -3.39 -13.99
CA LEU A 345 16.31 -2.25 -14.88
C LEU A 345 15.59 -2.68 -16.16
N PHE A 346 15.98 -3.82 -16.75
CA PHE A 346 15.32 -4.38 -17.92
C PHE A 346 13.91 -4.89 -17.58
N ALA A 347 13.71 -5.49 -16.41
CA ALA A 347 12.38 -5.88 -15.93
C ALA A 347 11.46 -4.66 -15.82
N MET A 348 11.92 -3.59 -15.18
CA MET A 348 11.20 -2.31 -15.10
C MET A 348 10.86 -1.76 -16.49
N LEU A 349 11.81 -1.72 -17.42
CA LEU A 349 11.55 -1.16 -18.76
C LEU A 349 10.49 -1.94 -19.54
N ARG A 350 10.35 -3.25 -19.32
CA ARG A 350 9.26 -4.06 -19.89
C ARG A 350 7.88 -3.80 -19.25
N GLU A 351 7.81 -3.05 -18.14
CA GLU A 351 6.56 -2.47 -17.60
C GLU A 351 6.21 -1.12 -18.28
N TYR A 352 7.21 -0.46 -18.88
CA TYR A 352 7.09 0.83 -19.57
C TYR A 352 6.83 0.72 -21.08
N GLY A 353 7.07 -0.43 -21.69
CA GLY A 353 6.90 -0.64 -23.12
C GLY A 353 7.38 -2.01 -23.61
N LYS A 354 7.39 -2.19 -24.94
CA LYS A 354 7.67 -3.47 -25.61
C LYS A 354 8.79 -3.31 -26.64
N GLY A 355 9.52 -4.39 -26.94
CA GLY A 355 10.73 -4.35 -27.77
C GLY A 355 12.04 -4.40 -26.96
N ASP A 356 13.16 -4.14 -27.63
CA ASP A 356 14.53 -4.31 -27.14
C ASP A 356 14.93 -3.24 -26.11
N VAL A 357 14.79 -3.58 -24.83
CA VAL A 357 15.17 -2.70 -23.70
C VAL A 357 16.69 -2.50 -23.57
N GLU A 358 17.52 -3.41 -24.09
CA GLU A 358 18.97 -3.29 -24.06
C GLU A 358 19.44 -2.29 -25.11
N LYS A 359 19.02 -2.50 -26.36
CA LYS A 359 19.27 -1.60 -27.49
C LYS A 359 18.69 -0.20 -27.23
N PHE A 360 17.54 -0.11 -26.55
CA PHE A 360 16.98 1.17 -26.12
C PHE A 360 17.96 1.96 -25.23
N ILE A 361 18.36 1.40 -24.09
CA ILE A 361 19.25 2.10 -23.15
C ILE A 361 20.60 2.43 -23.79
N LEU A 362 21.19 1.48 -24.53
CA LEU A 362 22.52 1.65 -25.13
C LEU A 362 22.56 2.74 -26.22
N ASN A 363 21.44 2.98 -26.90
CA ASN A 363 21.34 3.98 -27.97
C ASN A 363 20.72 5.32 -27.53
N LEU A 364 20.55 5.54 -26.22
CA LEU A 364 20.10 6.85 -25.70
C LEU A 364 21.11 7.95 -26.04
N ASP A 365 20.67 8.96 -26.79
CA ASP A 365 21.47 10.17 -27.01
C ASP A 365 21.39 11.09 -25.77
N TRP A 366 22.30 10.83 -24.83
CA TRP A 366 22.48 11.64 -23.63
C TRP A 366 22.87 13.10 -23.92
N ASN A 367 23.36 13.43 -25.12
CA ASN A 367 23.58 14.83 -25.50
C ASN A 367 22.28 15.50 -25.94
N ALA A 368 21.45 14.84 -26.75
CA ALA A 368 20.12 15.33 -27.11
C ALA A 368 19.26 15.56 -25.86
N ILE A 369 19.16 14.54 -24.99
CA ILE A 369 18.44 14.63 -23.70
C ILE A 369 18.97 15.80 -22.86
N LYS A 370 20.29 16.02 -22.81
CA LYS A 370 20.90 17.14 -22.08
C LYS A 370 20.48 18.51 -22.63
N PHE A 371 20.42 18.67 -23.96
CA PHE A 371 19.98 19.93 -24.55
C PHE A 371 18.48 20.16 -24.37
N GLU A 372 17.64 19.12 -24.56
CA GLU A 372 16.19 19.20 -24.35
C GLU A 372 15.84 19.54 -22.89
N VAL A 373 16.46 18.87 -21.91
CA VAL A 373 16.22 19.11 -20.49
C VAL A 373 16.68 20.51 -20.06
N LEU A 374 17.82 20.98 -20.56
CA LEU A 374 18.27 22.36 -20.34
C LEU A 374 17.30 23.37 -20.94
N GLN A 375 16.86 23.16 -22.20
CA GLN A 375 15.93 24.05 -22.88
C GLN A 375 14.60 24.13 -22.13
N ILE A 376 14.02 22.98 -21.74
CA ILE A 376 12.81 22.91 -20.91
C ILE A 376 12.97 23.73 -19.63
N ILE A 377 14.08 23.56 -18.89
CA ILE A 377 14.30 24.27 -17.62
C ILE A 377 14.50 25.79 -17.84
N SER A 378 15.23 26.21 -18.89
CA SER A 378 15.41 27.63 -19.20
C SER A 378 14.11 28.29 -19.68
N GLU A 379 13.34 27.66 -20.57
CA GLU A 379 12.05 28.18 -21.03
C GLU A 379 11.02 28.26 -19.89
N THR A 380 11.05 27.28 -18.99
CA THR A 380 10.30 27.28 -17.72
C THR A 380 10.65 28.50 -16.87
N ILE A 381 11.94 28.70 -16.57
CA ILE A 381 12.40 29.78 -15.70
C ILE A 381 12.09 31.14 -16.34
N PHE A 382 12.42 31.32 -17.63
CA PHE A 382 12.13 32.54 -18.37
C PHE A 382 10.65 32.92 -18.29
N SER A 383 9.76 31.99 -18.63
CA SER A 383 8.30 32.20 -18.58
C SER A 383 7.82 32.56 -17.17
N PHE A 384 8.41 31.97 -16.13
CA PHE A 384 8.09 32.32 -14.75
C PHE A 384 8.59 33.74 -14.39
N THR A 385 9.79 34.13 -14.83
CA THR A 385 10.32 35.47 -14.58
C THR A 385 9.50 36.59 -15.26
N GLU A 386 8.94 36.33 -16.44
CA GLU A 386 8.00 37.25 -17.13
C GLU A 386 6.69 37.45 -16.33
N VAL A 387 6.16 36.39 -15.72
CA VAL A 387 5.01 36.49 -14.80
C VAL A 387 5.37 37.33 -13.57
N LEU A 388 6.54 37.10 -12.96
CA LEU A 388 6.99 37.89 -11.80
C LEU A 388 7.14 39.38 -12.12
N ASP A 389 7.67 39.74 -13.30
CA ASP A 389 7.74 41.14 -13.75
C ASP A 389 6.35 41.78 -13.88
N GLU A 390 5.40 41.07 -14.50
CA GLU A 390 4.04 41.58 -14.67
C GLU A 390 3.28 41.71 -13.33
N LEU A 391 3.55 40.81 -12.38
CA LEU A 391 3.07 40.91 -11.01
C LEU A 391 3.67 42.10 -10.25
N ALA A 392 4.98 42.34 -10.38
CA ALA A 392 5.65 43.49 -9.76
C ALA A 392 5.15 44.84 -10.32
N LYS A 393 4.94 44.92 -11.65
CA LYS A 393 4.31 46.09 -12.30
C LYS A 393 2.92 46.36 -11.73
N LYS A 394 2.06 45.33 -11.66
CA LYS A 394 0.69 45.46 -11.12
C LYS A 394 0.69 45.83 -9.63
N ALA A 395 1.55 45.22 -8.80
CA ALA A 395 1.70 45.58 -7.39
C ALA A 395 2.10 47.06 -7.21
N SER A 396 3.00 47.58 -8.05
CA SER A 396 3.41 48.99 -8.04
C SER A 396 2.26 49.93 -8.45
N LEU A 397 1.48 49.57 -9.48
CA LEU A 397 0.33 50.35 -9.95
C LEU A 397 -0.77 50.49 -8.89
N PHE A 398 -0.96 49.48 -8.04
CA PHE A 398 -1.88 49.55 -6.90
C PHE A 398 -1.27 50.17 -5.62
N GLY A 399 -0.04 50.68 -5.68
CA GLY A 399 0.64 51.37 -4.57
C GLY A 399 1.36 50.46 -3.56
N TYR A 400 1.42 49.15 -3.80
CA TYR A 400 2.11 48.19 -2.93
C TYR A 400 3.61 48.07 -3.27
N ASN A 401 4.33 49.19 -3.28
CA ASN A 401 5.72 49.27 -3.76
C ASN A 401 6.71 48.35 -3.02
N GLU A 402 6.53 48.15 -1.70
CA GLU A 402 7.35 47.19 -0.92
C GLU A 402 7.16 45.75 -1.41
N TYR A 403 5.93 45.38 -1.80
CA TYR A 403 5.60 44.05 -2.29
C TYR A 403 6.12 43.83 -3.72
N ALA A 404 6.03 44.86 -4.57
CA ALA A 404 6.68 44.84 -5.89
C ALA A 404 8.20 44.64 -5.77
N THR A 405 8.84 45.32 -4.81
CA THR A 405 10.27 45.14 -4.53
C THR A 405 10.59 43.72 -4.07
N GLU A 406 9.75 43.12 -3.23
CA GLU A 406 9.92 41.73 -2.79
C GLU A 406 9.78 40.72 -3.95
N ILE A 407 8.83 40.94 -4.87
CA ILE A 407 8.67 40.11 -6.07
C ILE A 407 9.91 40.19 -6.98
N ILE A 408 10.46 41.39 -7.19
CA ILE A 408 11.69 41.58 -7.99
C ILE A 408 12.90 40.93 -7.30
N ASN A 409 13.04 41.06 -5.98
CA ASN A 409 14.11 40.36 -5.24
C ASN A 409 14.00 38.84 -5.37
N PHE A 410 12.78 38.30 -5.36
CA PHE A 410 12.55 36.88 -5.59
C PHE A 410 12.86 36.45 -7.04
N LYS A 411 12.53 37.29 -8.03
CA LYS A 411 12.90 37.07 -9.44
C LYS A 411 14.41 36.92 -9.61
N VAL A 412 15.22 37.77 -8.96
CA VAL A 412 16.70 37.68 -9.00
C VAL A 412 17.21 36.35 -8.43
N GLN A 413 16.54 35.76 -7.44
CA GLN A 413 16.88 34.42 -6.93
C GLN A 413 16.60 33.35 -8.01
N VAL A 414 15.47 33.45 -8.71
CA VAL A 414 15.10 32.54 -9.80
C VAL A 414 16.08 32.64 -10.98
N GLU A 415 16.45 33.86 -11.40
CA GLU A 415 17.48 34.12 -12.43
C GLU A 415 18.88 33.59 -12.02
N THR A 416 19.15 33.46 -10.71
CA THR A 416 20.39 32.86 -10.21
C THR A 416 20.38 31.34 -10.38
N VAL A 417 19.23 30.69 -10.14
CA VAL A 417 19.04 29.25 -10.41
C VAL A 417 19.19 28.95 -11.90
N GLU A 418 18.72 29.82 -12.79
CA GLU A 418 18.90 29.64 -14.24
C GLU A 418 20.38 29.59 -14.66
N LYS A 419 21.18 30.56 -14.18
CA LYS A 419 22.61 30.64 -14.47
C LYS A 419 23.37 29.42 -13.93
N GLN A 420 22.98 28.92 -12.76
CA GLN A 420 23.55 27.71 -12.17
C GLN A 420 23.10 26.42 -12.89
N ALA A 421 21.87 26.37 -13.40
CA ALA A 421 21.34 25.23 -14.14
C ALA A 421 22.16 24.91 -15.40
N GLN A 422 22.67 25.93 -16.10
CA GLN A 422 23.54 25.79 -17.28
C GLN A 422 24.78 24.91 -17.02
N GLN A 423 25.28 24.88 -15.78
CA GLN A 423 26.38 24.01 -15.38
C GLN A 423 25.88 22.71 -14.72
N HIS A 424 25.02 22.81 -13.71
CA HIS A 424 24.69 21.66 -12.86
C HIS A 424 23.76 20.62 -13.51
N ILE A 425 22.91 21.00 -14.47
CA ILE A 425 22.03 20.06 -15.16
C ILE A 425 22.83 19.10 -16.07
N PRO A 426 23.78 19.56 -16.92
CA PRO A 426 24.75 18.69 -17.59
C PRO A 426 25.46 17.70 -16.65
N ASP A 427 26.00 18.18 -15.54
CA ASP A 427 26.75 17.34 -14.59
C ASP A 427 25.85 16.25 -13.97
N ALA A 428 24.62 16.62 -13.58
CA ALA A 428 23.63 15.68 -13.05
C ALA A 428 23.21 14.60 -14.07
N LEU A 429 23.07 14.97 -15.35
CA LEU A 429 22.72 14.04 -16.42
C LEU A 429 23.88 13.10 -16.78
N MET A 430 25.13 13.58 -16.75
CA MET A 430 26.30 12.71 -16.93
C MET A 430 26.47 11.75 -15.73
N PHE A 431 26.21 12.19 -14.50
CA PHE A 431 26.16 11.31 -13.33
C PHE A 431 25.08 10.22 -13.46
N LEU A 432 23.90 10.54 -14.00
CA LEU A 432 22.86 9.55 -14.31
C LEU A 432 23.31 8.55 -15.37
N LYS A 433 23.96 9.01 -16.44
CA LYS A 433 24.54 8.14 -17.47
C LYS A 433 25.56 7.16 -16.86
N ASP A 434 26.50 7.65 -16.04
CA ASP A 434 27.50 6.80 -15.39
C ASP A 434 26.86 5.77 -14.46
N LYS A 435 25.78 6.14 -13.77
CA LYS A 435 24.97 5.21 -12.96
C LYS A 435 24.25 4.16 -13.81
N VAL A 436 23.70 4.53 -14.97
CA VAL A 436 23.13 3.57 -15.96
C VAL A 436 24.21 2.61 -16.46
N ASP A 437 25.37 3.11 -16.91
CA ASP A 437 26.50 2.29 -17.38
C ASP A 437 27.02 1.34 -16.29
N LEU A 438 26.95 1.75 -15.02
CA LEU A 438 27.31 0.91 -13.87
C LEU A 438 26.25 -0.16 -13.59
N SER A 439 24.95 0.16 -13.69
CA SER A 439 23.86 -0.80 -13.58
C SER A 439 23.89 -1.85 -14.69
N LEU A 440 24.18 -1.47 -15.93
CA LEU A 440 24.34 -2.40 -17.07
C LEU A 440 25.47 -3.41 -16.86
N LYS A 441 26.54 -3.03 -16.15
CA LYS A 441 27.65 -3.92 -15.75
C LYS A 441 27.33 -4.81 -14.55
N ARG A 442 26.24 -4.54 -13.82
CA ARG A 442 25.80 -5.28 -12.63
C ARG A 442 24.69 -6.26 -13.01
N GLY A 443 25.07 -7.41 -13.57
CA GLY A 443 24.15 -8.51 -13.91
C GLY A 443 24.90 -9.70 -14.50
N LYS A 444 24.21 -10.82 -14.69
CA LYS A 444 24.67 -11.93 -15.54
C LYS A 444 23.70 -12.09 -16.69
N ASN A 445 24.18 -12.50 -17.85
CA ASN A 445 23.29 -12.91 -18.95
C ASN A 445 22.31 -13.98 -18.42
N LYS A 446 21.02 -13.83 -18.75
CA LYS A 446 19.93 -14.65 -18.21
C LYS A 446 20.17 -16.14 -18.44
N SER A 447 20.19 -16.90 -17.34
CA SER A 447 19.74 -18.30 -17.34
C SER A 447 18.36 -18.33 -16.67
N ASN A 448 17.27 -18.51 -17.43
CA ASN A 448 16.01 -18.90 -16.82
C ASN A 448 16.20 -20.30 -16.25
N ALA A 449 15.85 -20.51 -14.98
CA ALA A 449 16.01 -21.81 -14.35
C ALA A 449 15.20 -22.86 -15.11
N GLY A 450 15.87 -23.89 -15.63
CA GLY A 450 15.23 -24.94 -16.43
C GLY A 450 14.17 -25.73 -15.66
N SER A 451 13.43 -26.57 -16.38
CA SER A 451 12.25 -27.29 -15.89
C SER A 451 12.54 -28.25 -14.72
N HIS A 452 12.56 -27.74 -13.49
CA HIS A 452 12.72 -28.54 -12.28
C HIS A 452 11.43 -29.25 -11.87
N SER A 453 11.09 -30.31 -12.58
CA SER A 453 10.07 -31.30 -12.17
C SER A 453 10.60 -32.73 -12.26
N SER A 454 11.00 -33.28 -11.12
CA SER A 454 11.35 -34.69 -11.01
C SER A 454 10.10 -35.57 -10.92
N LYS A 455 9.54 -35.94 -12.07
CA LYS A 455 8.76 -37.18 -12.29
C LYS A 455 8.46 -37.40 -13.77
N GLY A 456 8.97 -38.48 -14.33
CA GLY A 456 8.71 -38.86 -15.72
C GLY A 456 7.32 -39.47 -15.90
N SER A 457 6.51 -38.84 -16.75
CA SER A 457 5.37 -39.44 -17.46
C SER A 457 4.97 -38.50 -18.60
N ALA A 458 4.60 -39.04 -19.77
CA ALA A 458 4.51 -38.33 -21.05
C ALA A 458 3.31 -37.36 -21.22
N GLU A 459 2.74 -36.87 -20.11
CA GLU A 459 1.70 -35.83 -20.10
C GLU A 459 2.11 -34.74 -19.10
N SER A 460 2.91 -33.77 -19.58
CA SER A 460 3.21 -32.57 -18.80
C SER A 460 2.05 -31.57 -18.91
N PRO A 461 1.50 -31.07 -17.77
CA PRO A 461 0.53 -29.97 -17.80
C PRO A 461 1.18 -28.69 -18.35
N GLN A 462 0.36 -27.75 -18.84
CA GLN A 462 0.83 -26.39 -19.14
C GLN A 462 1.51 -25.79 -17.89
N HIS A 463 2.77 -25.39 -18.05
CA HIS A 463 3.55 -24.75 -16.99
C HIS A 463 3.63 -23.25 -17.23
N ASP A 464 2.67 -22.51 -16.68
CA ASP A 464 2.67 -21.04 -16.69
C ASP A 464 3.72 -20.49 -15.73
N GLU A 465 4.97 -20.45 -16.18
CA GLU A 465 6.08 -19.92 -15.41
C GLU A 465 6.18 -18.40 -15.55
N LYS A 466 5.38 -17.67 -14.75
CA LYS A 466 5.59 -16.22 -14.59
C LYS A 466 6.96 -15.96 -13.98
N VAL A 467 7.82 -15.24 -14.70
CA VAL A 467 9.15 -14.84 -14.25
C VAL A 467 9.04 -13.87 -13.07
N SER A 468 9.04 -14.42 -11.85
CA SER A 468 9.45 -13.70 -10.65
C SER A 468 10.23 -14.64 -9.74
N GLN A 469 11.55 -14.56 -9.79
CA GLN A 469 12.40 -15.21 -8.81
C GLN A 469 12.39 -14.38 -7.52
N ASP A 470 11.57 -14.77 -6.55
CA ASP A 470 11.99 -14.73 -5.15
C ASP A 470 11.08 -15.57 -4.23
N LYS A 471 11.40 -16.86 -4.10
CA LYS A 471 10.77 -17.79 -3.14
C LYS A 471 11.79 -18.72 -2.46
N LYS A 472 12.67 -18.13 -1.65
CA LYS A 472 13.14 -18.80 -0.42
C LYS A 472 12.90 -17.85 0.77
N ASN A 473 12.22 -18.36 1.80
CA ASN A 473 11.88 -17.68 3.07
C ASN A 473 10.81 -16.56 3.03
N LYS A 474 9.55 -16.90 2.72
CA LYS A 474 8.39 -16.15 3.28
C LYS A 474 7.74 -16.93 4.41
N LYS A 475 7.57 -16.27 5.57
CA LYS A 475 6.69 -16.70 6.66
C LYS A 475 5.23 -16.69 6.18
N PRO A 476 4.28 -17.36 6.86
CA PRO A 476 2.86 -17.22 6.55
C PRO A 476 2.47 -15.74 6.59
N ASP A 477 1.69 -15.28 5.63
CA ASP A 477 1.23 -13.89 5.63
C ASP A 477 0.28 -13.67 6.83
N GLU A 478 0.63 -12.70 7.67
CA GLU A 478 -0.16 -12.23 8.82
C GLU A 478 -0.92 -10.98 8.38
N CYS A 479 -2.19 -10.85 8.80
CA CYS A 479 -3.00 -9.67 8.47
C CYS A 479 -2.36 -8.41 9.05
N TRP A 480 -2.05 -7.41 8.20
CA TRP A 480 -1.29 -6.23 8.62
C TRP A 480 -1.95 -5.40 9.73
N LEU A 481 -3.28 -5.53 9.89
CA LEU A 481 -4.08 -4.78 10.85
C LEU A 481 -4.28 -5.55 12.18
N CYS A 482 -4.79 -6.79 12.11
CA CYS A 482 -5.15 -7.59 13.30
C CYS A 482 -4.13 -8.68 13.69
N ASP A 483 -3.02 -8.80 12.96
CA ASP A 483 -1.90 -9.73 13.18
C ASP A 483 -2.28 -11.23 13.22
N LYS A 484 -3.51 -11.60 12.82
CA LYS A 484 -3.93 -13.00 12.64
C LYS A 484 -3.28 -13.64 11.41
N LYS A 485 -2.85 -14.89 11.56
CA LYS A 485 -2.24 -15.71 10.50
C LYS A 485 -3.27 -16.16 9.47
N VAL A 486 -3.03 -15.88 8.19
CA VAL A 486 -3.89 -16.35 7.10
C VAL A 486 -3.51 -17.78 6.72
N GLY A 487 -4.52 -18.67 6.66
CA GLY A 487 -4.32 -20.10 6.43
C GLY A 487 -4.00 -20.45 4.97
N LYS A 488 -3.21 -21.52 4.76
CA LYS A 488 -2.70 -21.99 3.43
C LYS A 488 -3.75 -22.40 2.37
N LYS A 489 -5.06 -22.22 2.59
CA LYS A 489 -6.06 -22.56 1.55
C LYS A 489 -6.15 -21.42 0.54
N LYS A 490 -6.00 -21.75 -0.75
CA LYS A 490 -6.33 -20.84 -1.86
C LYS A 490 -7.76 -20.32 -1.71
N GLN A 491 -7.89 -19.09 -1.25
CA GLN A 491 -8.98 -18.20 -1.67
C GLN A 491 -8.37 -17.23 -2.71
N GLY A 492 -9.20 -16.67 -3.60
CA GLY A 492 -8.73 -15.96 -4.80
C GLY A 492 -7.89 -14.72 -4.55
N ASP A 493 -7.90 -14.24 -3.31
CA ASP A 493 -7.27 -13.01 -2.86
C ASP A 493 -6.16 -13.30 -1.84
N SER A 494 -4.98 -12.70 -2.06
CA SER A 494 -3.86 -12.82 -1.13
C SER A 494 -4.16 -12.16 0.22
N ALA A 495 -3.42 -12.52 1.27
CA ALA A 495 -3.57 -11.96 2.61
C ALA A 495 -3.48 -10.42 2.69
N ALA A 496 -2.89 -9.77 1.68
CA ALA A 496 -2.88 -8.32 1.53
C ALA A 496 -4.27 -7.69 1.28
N ASN A 497 -5.30 -8.50 0.98
CA ASN A 497 -6.65 -8.06 0.65
C ASN A 497 -7.65 -8.18 1.82
N TYR A 498 -7.25 -8.73 2.99
CA TYR A 498 -8.03 -8.68 4.25
C TYR A 498 -8.16 -7.28 4.87
N CYS A 499 -7.68 -6.26 4.16
CA CYS A 499 -7.95 -4.86 4.41
C CYS A 499 -7.52 -4.13 3.14
N LYS A 500 -8.49 -3.52 2.43
CA LYS A 500 -8.32 -3.01 1.04
C LYS A 500 -7.20 -1.97 0.88
N GLU A 501 -6.72 -1.40 1.98
CA GLU A 501 -5.84 -0.24 2.03
C GLU A 501 -4.34 -0.60 2.10
N LYS A 502 -3.96 -1.88 1.98
CA LYS A 502 -2.58 -2.39 1.76
C LYS A 502 -1.48 -1.71 2.61
N GLY A 503 -1.72 -1.55 3.91
CA GLY A 503 -0.81 -0.81 4.79
C GLY A 503 -0.80 0.66 4.43
N PHE A 504 -1.96 1.30 4.62
CA PHE A 504 -2.22 2.71 4.33
C PHE A 504 -1.09 3.60 4.86
N LYS A 505 -0.87 4.73 4.19
CA LYS A 505 0.09 5.74 4.59
C LYS A 505 -0.64 7.06 4.46
N GLY A 506 -1.25 7.49 5.55
CA GLY A 506 -2.06 8.71 5.56
C GLY A 506 -1.28 9.93 5.07
N LYS A 507 -2.02 10.99 4.73
CA LYS A 507 -1.55 12.26 4.14
C LYS A 507 -0.26 12.85 4.75
N TYR A 508 0.04 12.53 6.00
CA TYR A 508 1.15 13.06 6.78
C TYR A 508 2.35 12.10 6.95
N TYR A 509 2.28 10.87 6.45
CA TYR A 509 3.34 9.86 6.60
C TYR A 509 4.61 10.23 5.79
N LYS A 510 5.77 10.29 6.46
CA LYS A 510 7.09 10.33 5.80
C LYS A 510 7.95 9.14 6.20
N LYS A 511 8.85 8.72 5.30
CA LYS A 511 9.75 7.56 5.54
C LYS A 511 10.77 7.81 6.68
N SER A 512 11.06 9.08 7.00
CA SER A 512 11.84 9.53 8.17
C SER A 512 11.13 9.32 9.50
N ASP A 513 9.81 9.13 9.48
CA ASP A 513 8.96 9.17 10.67
C ASP A 513 8.72 7.76 11.23
N SER A 514 9.41 6.76 10.69
CA SER A 514 9.30 5.33 11.02
C SER A 514 9.55 4.98 12.47
N GLU A 515 10.17 5.89 13.25
CA GLU A 515 10.25 5.79 14.71
C GLU A 515 9.35 6.80 15.46
N PHE A 516 9.03 7.98 14.88
CA PHE A 516 8.60 9.15 15.68
C PHE A 516 7.71 10.21 15.00
N GLY A 517 6.84 9.87 14.05
CA GLY A 517 5.95 10.84 13.38
C GLY A 517 4.93 11.53 14.29
N PHE A 518 3.94 10.77 14.77
CA PHE A 518 2.67 11.30 15.29
C PHE A 518 2.55 11.32 16.82
N VAL A 519 3.64 10.99 17.52
CA VAL A 519 3.60 10.50 18.93
C VAL A 519 4.63 11.17 19.85
N LYS A 520 5.23 12.29 19.41
CA LYS A 520 6.13 13.08 20.27
C LYS A 520 5.37 14.21 20.96
N ARG A 521 5.64 14.39 22.25
CA ARG A 521 5.12 15.54 23.02
C ARG A 521 5.62 16.84 22.38
N GLY A 522 4.68 17.67 21.93
CA GLY A 522 4.95 18.90 21.20
C GLY A 522 5.88 19.87 21.93
N THR A 523 6.92 20.35 21.24
CA THR A 523 7.77 21.46 21.67
C THR A 523 7.81 22.54 20.59
N LYS A 524 8.27 23.75 20.94
CA LYS A 524 8.48 24.80 19.94
C LYS A 524 9.52 24.46 18.87
N LYS A 525 10.42 23.48 19.11
CA LYS A 525 11.51 23.12 18.18
C LYS A 525 11.09 22.12 17.10
N ASN A 526 10.27 21.12 17.44
CA ASN A 526 9.75 20.12 16.48
C ASN A 526 8.45 20.56 15.79
N LYS A 527 8.05 21.83 15.88
CA LYS A 527 6.80 22.44 15.36
C LYS A 527 5.48 21.83 15.88
N GLN A 528 5.49 20.65 16.49
CA GLN A 528 4.32 19.90 16.98
C GLN A 528 3.66 20.49 18.26
N TYR A 529 3.88 21.76 18.58
CA TYR A 529 3.31 22.39 19.77
C TYR A 529 1.79 22.60 19.59
N PRO A 530 0.89 22.19 20.51
CA PRO A 530 -0.57 22.23 20.28
C PRO A 530 -1.14 23.58 19.81
N TRP A 531 -0.53 24.69 20.25
CA TRP A 531 -0.92 26.03 19.81
C TRP A 531 -0.60 26.35 18.33
N VAL A 532 0.22 25.53 17.65
CA VAL A 532 0.51 25.61 16.22
C VAL A 532 -0.62 24.99 15.41
N PHE A 533 -1.11 23.80 15.78
CA PHE A 533 -2.27 23.20 15.11
C PHE A 533 -3.55 24.00 15.35
N LEU A 534 -3.76 24.50 16.57
CA LEU A 534 -4.83 25.48 16.85
C LEU A 534 -4.67 26.78 16.05
N LYS A 535 -3.46 27.14 15.59
CA LYS A 535 -3.24 28.30 14.70
C LYS A 535 -3.72 27.98 13.29
N GLU A 536 -3.26 26.84 12.77
CA GLU A 536 -3.54 26.39 11.40
C GLU A 536 -5.03 26.13 11.19
N GLN A 537 -5.69 25.40 12.11
CA GLN A 537 -7.12 25.11 12.03
C GLN A 537 -7.99 26.37 12.14
N ASN A 538 -7.77 27.21 13.16
CA ASN A 538 -8.65 28.33 13.46
C ASN A 538 -8.21 29.65 12.77
N GLY A 539 -7.40 29.56 11.70
CA GLY A 539 -6.96 30.72 10.90
C GLY A 539 -6.23 31.82 11.70
N ARG A 540 -5.56 31.48 12.81
CA ARG A 540 -5.07 32.48 13.76
C ARG A 540 -3.80 33.15 13.25
N LEU A 541 -3.66 34.45 13.47
CA LEU A 541 -2.46 35.23 13.09
C LEU A 541 -1.15 34.70 13.70
N SER A 542 -1.20 33.96 14.81
CA SER A 542 -0.02 33.35 15.45
C SER A 542 -0.40 32.16 16.34
N SER A 543 0.55 31.24 16.53
CA SER A 543 0.50 30.18 17.56
C SER A 543 0.74 30.70 18.98
N SER A 544 0.58 32.01 19.18
CA SER A 544 0.63 32.65 20.46
C SER A 544 -0.64 32.32 21.24
N PRO A 545 -0.54 31.81 22.48
CA PRO A 545 -1.70 31.64 23.35
C PRO A 545 -2.52 32.94 23.43
N TYR A 546 -1.83 34.10 23.49
CA TYR A 546 -2.38 35.45 23.70
C TYR A 546 -3.43 35.96 22.71
N ILE A 547 -3.69 35.24 21.62
CA ILE A 547 -4.75 35.56 20.64
C ILE A 547 -5.88 34.51 20.57
N HIS A 548 -5.93 33.57 21.52
CA HIS A 548 -7.07 32.67 21.67
C HIS A 548 -8.32 33.46 22.10
N PRO A 549 -9.56 33.05 21.76
CA PRO A 549 -10.77 33.70 22.28
C PRO A 549 -10.83 33.75 23.81
N LEU A 550 -10.31 32.72 24.50
CA LEU A 550 -10.17 32.72 25.97
C LEU A 550 -9.13 33.72 26.51
N TYR A 551 -8.19 34.19 25.69
CA TYR A 551 -7.34 35.35 26.04
C TYR A 551 -8.03 36.67 25.68
N ALA A 552 -8.77 36.75 24.57
CA ALA A 552 -9.42 37.96 24.08
C ALA A 552 -10.40 38.59 25.08
N ARG A 553 -11.06 37.78 25.94
CA ARG A 553 -11.98 38.26 26.98
C ARG A 553 -11.28 38.54 28.34
N CYS A 554 -9.96 38.40 28.43
CA CYS A 554 -9.15 38.78 29.60
C CYS A 554 -8.68 40.25 29.58
N TYR A 555 -9.08 41.06 28.60
CA TYR A 555 -8.52 42.39 28.40
C TYR A 555 -9.26 43.45 29.24
N ASP A 556 -8.51 44.21 30.04
CA ASP A 556 -9.03 45.37 30.75
C ASP A 556 -9.08 46.58 29.81
N LEU A 557 -10.16 47.35 29.83
CA LEU A 557 -10.16 48.68 29.21
C LEU A 557 -9.22 49.59 30.03
N ALA A 558 -8.27 50.22 29.36
CA ALA A 558 -7.32 51.14 29.99
C ALA A 558 -8.07 52.31 30.67
N PRO A 559 -7.49 52.93 31.72
CA PRO A 559 -8.18 53.97 32.50
C PRO A 559 -8.59 55.23 31.72
N ASP A 560 -8.08 55.41 30.49
CA ASP A 560 -8.44 56.49 29.56
C ASP A 560 -9.67 56.16 28.69
N GLY A 561 -10.16 54.92 28.73
CA GLY A 561 -11.27 54.41 27.91
C GLY A 561 -10.94 54.15 26.45
N ARG A 562 -9.67 54.30 26.02
CA ARG A 562 -9.29 54.37 24.59
C ARG A 562 -8.57 53.14 24.04
N ALA A 563 -8.05 52.27 24.90
CA ALA A 563 -7.33 51.07 24.49
C ALA A 563 -7.57 49.90 25.46
N TYR A 564 -7.54 48.67 24.97
CA TYR A 564 -7.61 47.47 25.80
C TYR A 564 -6.20 46.95 26.14
N LYS A 565 -5.92 46.62 27.40
CA LYS A 565 -4.62 46.16 27.90
C LYS A 565 -4.69 44.75 28.48
N ARG A 566 -3.63 43.97 28.26
CA ARG A 566 -3.51 42.57 28.72
C ARG A 566 -3.11 42.51 30.21
N PRO A 567 -3.61 41.54 31.00
CA PRO A 567 -3.19 41.33 32.40
C PRO A 567 -1.67 41.20 32.56
N GLN A 568 -1.01 40.53 31.60
CA GLN A 568 0.45 40.33 31.59
C GLN A 568 1.25 41.59 31.21
N HIS A 569 0.61 42.64 30.71
CA HIS A 569 1.24 43.95 30.45
C HIS A 569 1.04 44.93 31.63
N LEU A 570 0.32 44.53 32.68
CA LEU A 570 0.16 45.33 33.90
C LEU A 570 1.30 45.09 34.90
N TRP A 571 2.05 44.00 34.75
CA TRP A 571 3.30 43.72 35.45
C TRP A 571 4.44 43.68 34.43
N ASP A 572 5.39 44.61 34.50
CA ASP A 572 6.68 44.43 33.81
C ASP A 572 7.35 43.13 34.31
N LYS A 573 8.09 42.44 33.45
CA LYS A 573 8.81 41.20 33.80
C LYS A 573 9.86 41.44 34.89
N GLY A 574 10.43 42.65 34.97
CA GLY A 574 11.26 43.10 36.09
C GLY A 574 10.46 43.34 37.37
N GLU A 575 9.33 44.04 37.29
CA GLU A 575 8.40 44.30 38.41
C GLU A 575 7.90 43.00 39.05
N ALA A 576 7.46 42.06 38.22
CA ALA A 576 7.01 40.73 38.61
C ALA A 576 8.11 39.96 39.38
N LYS A 577 9.35 40.01 38.87
CA LYS A 577 10.49 39.35 39.51
C LYS A 577 10.86 40.02 40.84
N ARG A 578 10.76 41.35 40.94
CA ARG A 578 10.97 42.10 42.19
C ARG A 578 9.96 41.70 43.27
N GLN A 579 8.67 41.64 42.93
CA GLN A 579 7.63 41.26 43.89
C GLN A 579 7.71 39.77 44.28
N PHE A 580 8.05 38.87 43.36
CA PHE A 580 8.30 37.46 43.68
C PHE A 580 9.44 37.31 44.71
N ILE A 581 10.57 38.00 44.50
CA ILE A 581 11.70 37.99 45.44
C ILE A 581 11.28 38.55 46.81
N GLN A 582 10.49 39.64 46.87
CA GLN A 582 9.98 40.16 48.14
C GLN A 582 9.03 39.17 48.85
N ALA A 583 8.14 38.49 48.13
CA ALA A 583 7.25 37.49 48.71
C ALA A 583 8.01 36.26 49.25
N GLN A 584 9.08 35.85 48.57
CA GLN A 584 9.98 34.78 49.01
C GLN A 584 10.83 35.19 50.24
N LEU A 585 11.27 36.46 50.31
CA LEU A 585 11.92 37.03 51.50
C LEU A 585 10.96 37.19 52.68
N ALA A 586 9.67 37.47 52.42
CA ALA A 586 8.62 37.56 53.43
C ALA A 586 8.07 36.19 53.89
N GLY A 587 8.62 35.06 53.40
CA GLY A 587 8.19 33.72 53.76
C GLY A 587 6.81 33.30 53.23
N VAL A 588 6.22 34.08 52.31
CA VAL A 588 4.92 33.81 51.68
C VAL A 588 5.04 32.78 50.56
N ILE A 589 6.26 32.59 50.03
CA ILE A 589 6.61 31.64 48.96
C ILE A 589 7.85 30.86 49.41
N GLU A 590 7.90 29.56 49.13
CA GLU A 590 8.99 28.68 49.58
C GLU A 590 10.38 29.12 49.08
N GLN A 591 11.39 29.05 49.97
CA GLN A 591 12.76 29.36 49.61
C GLN A 591 13.33 28.30 48.65
N GLY A 592 13.51 28.70 47.39
CA GLY A 592 14.07 27.84 46.34
C GLY A 592 13.16 27.74 45.10
N GLN A 593 11.90 28.16 45.20
CA GLN A 593 10.97 28.18 44.08
C GLN A 593 11.49 29.14 42.98
N LYS A 594 11.57 28.66 41.73
CA LYS A 594 12.09 29.46 40.60
C LYS A 594 11.02 30.41 40.07
N PHE A 595 11.36 31.70 39.95
CA PHE A 595 10.49 32.70 39.31
C PHE A 595 10.14 32.29 37.87
N SER A 596 8.85 32.11 37.59
CA SER A 596 8.31 32.00 36.24
C SER A 596 7.01 32.79 36.13
N VAL A 597 6.79 33.43 34.97
CA VAL A 597 5.50 34.01 34.63
C VAL A 597 4.70 32.90 33.94
N GLY A 598 3.80 32.26 34.67
CA GLY A 598 3.00 31.15 34.15
C GLY A 598 2.09 31.58 33.00
N SER A 599 1.91 30.70 32.02
CA SER A 599 0.90 30.88 30.97
C SER A 599 -0.49 30.66 31.56
N ILE A 600 -1.34 31.70 31.61
CA ILE A 600 -2.67 31.66 32.26
C ILE A 600 -3.69 30.69 31.63
N LEU A 601 -3.36 30.17 30.45
CA LEU A 601 -4.08 29.12 29.71
C LEU A 601 -3.03 28.15 29.15
N ALA A 602 -3.35 26.86 29.19
CA ALA A 602 -2.53 25.79 28.64
C ALA A 602 -3.34 24.94 27.65
N ALA A 603 -2.69 24.44 26.61
CA ALA A 603 -3.27 23.53 25.63
C ALA A 603 -2.71 22.13 25.86
N HIS A 604 -3.59 21.13 25.93
CA HIS A 604 -3.31 19.76 26.28
C HIS A 604 -3.90 18.80 25.26
N HIS A 605 -3.26 17.65 25.09
CA HIS A 605 -3.80 16.54 24.31
C HIS A 605 -4.83 15.76 25.14
N ILE A 606 -5.97 15.42 24.54
CA ILE A 606 -7.08 14.69 25.19
C ILE A 606 -6.74 13.20 25.28
N ILE A 607 -6.42 12.58 24.15
CA ILE A 607 -5.68 11.34 24.08
C ILE A 607 -4.20 11.69 24.22
N THR A 608 -3.63 11.48 25.40
CA THR A 608 -2.22 11.84 25.65
C THR A 608 -1.27 10.89 24.93
N VAL A 609 -0.07 11.39 24.63
CA VAL A 609 1.04 10.58 24.08
C VAL A 609 1.37 9.36 24.96
N ASP A 610 1.29 9.49 26.28
CA ASP A 610 1.65 8.40 27.19
C ASP A 610 0.51 7.38 27.34
N GLU A 611 -0.75 7.81 27.23
CA GLU A 611 -1.91 6.92 27.12
C GLU A 611 -1.88 6.11 25.82
N MET A 612 -1.54 6.75 24.69
CA MET A 612 -1.37 6.06 23.41
C MET A 612 -0.19 5.07 23.43
N LYS A 613 0.96 5.43 24.03
CA LYS A 613 2.12 4.50 24.20
C LYS A 613 1.76 3.25 25.00
N ASN A 614 0.90 3.38 26.01
CA ASN A 614 0.43 2.24 26.78
C ASN A 614 -0.39 1.26 25.92
N ASN A 615 -0.93 1.71 24.78
CA ASN A 615 -1.56 0.86 23.78
C ASN A 615 -0.59 0.49 22.64
N SER A 616 0.22 -0.55 22.86
CA SER A 616 1.29 -0.92 21.92
C SER A 616 0.82 -1.37 20.52
N LEU A 617 -0.46 -1.73 20.35
CA LEU A 617 -1.05 -2.05 19.04
C LEU A 617 -1.31 -0.75 18.28
N LEU A 618 -2.20 0.10 18.80
CA LEU A 618 -2.55 1.36 18.16
C LEU A 618 -1.31 2.22 17.93
N TYR A 619 -0.43 2.36 18.93
CA TYR A 619 0.82 3.13 18.80
C TYR A 619 1.69 2.73 17.59
N LYS A 620 1.77 1.43 17.28
CA LYS A 620 2.54 0.91 16.13
C LYS A 620 1.81 1.07 14.80
N LYS A 621 0.47 0.94 14.79
CA LYS A 621 -0.35 1.03 13.57
C LYS A 621 -0.71 2.48 13.22
N LEU A 622 -0.67 3.42 14.18
CA LEU A 622 -1.06 4.83 14.02
C LEU A 622 -0.43 5.54 12.80
N PRO A 623 0.88 5.38 12.50
CA PRO A 623 1.48 6.00 11.32
C PRO A 623 0.95 5.44 9.99
N ALA A 624 0.42 4.22 10.00
CA ALA A 624 -0.24 3.62 8.85
C ALA A 624 -1.71 4.07 8.77
N LEU A 625 -2.43 4.11 9.89
CA LEU A 625 -3.82 4.59 9.96
C LEU A 625 -3.94 6.07 9.54
N GLY A 626 -2.91 6.89 9.77
CA GLY A 626 -2.88 8.28 9.33
C GLY A 626 -3.45 9.30 10.32
N TYR A 627 -3.81 8.84 11.53
CA TYR A 627 -4.23 9.69 12.64
C TYR A 627 -3.05 10.50 13.21
N GLU A 628 -3.26 11.79 13.49
CA GLU A 628 -2.27 12.70 14.08
C GLU A 628 -2.72 13.07 15.50
N LEU A 629 -1.97 12.67 16.54
CA LEU A 629 -2.33 13.03 17.93
C LEU A 629 -2.28 14.54 18.17
N ASN A 630 -1.61 15.31 17.33
CA ASN A 630 -1.60 16.76 17.43
C ASN A 630 -2.72 17.45 16.64
N ASP A 631 -3.64 16.69 16.04
CA ASP A 631 -4.82 17.25 15.39
C ASP A 631 -5.69 18.03 16.38
N TRP A 632 -6.42 19.04 15.90
CA TRP A 632 -7.20 19.94 16.71
C TRP A 632 -8.34 19.24 17.47
N HIS A 633 -8.94 18.17 16.92
CA HIS A 633 -9.95 17.37 17.62
C HIS A 633 -9.39 16.76 18.92
N ASN A 634 -8.07 16.52 18.98
CA ASN A 634 -7.41 15.95 20.14
C ASN A 634 -6.82 17.03 21.09
N ILE A 635 -7.18 18.31 20.96
CA ILE A 635 -6.61 19.40 21.76
C ILE A 635 -7.68 20.13 22.58
N VAL A 636 -7.50 20.17 23.90
CA VAL A 636 -8.30 20.98 24.84
C VAL A 636 -7.48 22.16 25.40
N VAL A 637 -8.12 23.32 25.57
CA VAL A 637 -7.49 24.52 26.16
C VAL A 637 -8.12 24.83 27.52
N LEU A 638 -7.34 24.71 28.59
CA LEU A 638 -7.79 24.88 29.97
C LEU A 638 -7.13 26.08 30.65
N PRO A 639 -7.87 26.88 31.45
CA PRO A 639 -7.28 27.87 32.35
C PRO A 639 -6.32 27.25 33.36
N THR A 640 -5.23 27.93 33.68
CA THR A 640 -4.25 27.50 34.71
C THR A 640 -4.31 28.34 35.98
N ILE A 641 -5.16 29.36 36.02
CA ILE A 641 -5.37 30.24 37.18
C ILE A 641 -6.85 30.17 37.63
N PRO A 642 -7.14 30.13 38.94
CA PRO A 642 -8.50 29.97 39.44
C PRO A 642 -9.47 31.04 38.96
N GLU A 643 -9.05 32.30 38.90
CA GLU A 643 -9.90 33.42 38.51
C GLU A 643 -10.45 33.24 37.08
N LEU A 644 -9.64 32.68 36.19
CA LEU A 644 -10.01 32.46 34.79
C LEU A 644 -10.83 31.17 34.59
N ALA A 645 -10.57 30.14 35.41
CA ALA A 645 -11.42 28.96 35.50
C ALA A 645 -12.83 29.34 36.00
N CYS A 646 -12.93 30.20 37.02
CA CYS A 646 -14.19 30.75 37.52
C CYS A 646 -14.91 31.58 36.45
N PHE A 647 -14.20 32.49 35.78
CA PHE A 647 -14.75 33.40 34.78
C PHE A 647 -15.43 32.68 33.61
N TYR A 648 -14.84 31.58 33.12
CA TYR A 648 -15.37 30.79 32.01
C TYR A 648 -16.22 29.59 32.42
N GLU A 649 -16.35 29.31 33.71
CA GLU A 649 -16.94 28.07 34.23
C GLU A 649 -16.24 26.81 33.65
N LEU A 650 -14.92 26.87 33.46
CA LEU A 650 -14.10 25.80 32.86
C LEU A 650 -13.21 25.09 33.92
N PRO A 651 -12.81 23.82 33.69
CA PRO A 651 -11.87 23.11 34.55
C PRO A 651 -10.52 23.81 34.69
N LEU A 652 -10.00 23.84 35.93
CA LEU A 652 -8.67 24.36 36.22
C LEU A 652 -7.60 23.28 35.94
N HIS A 653 -6.64 23.59 35.07
CA HIS A 653 -5.46 22.75 34.89
C HIS A 653 -4.50 22.94 36.07
N SER A 654 -4.51 22.01 37.02
CA SER A 654 -3.87 22.16 38.34
C SER A 654 -2.63 21.28 38.60
N GLY A 655 -2.16 20.48 37.63
CA GLY A 655 -1.02 19.56 37.84
C GLY A 655 -0.94 18.40 36.84
N PRO A 656 -0.06 17.41 37.06
CA PRO A 656 -0.05 16.17 36.29
C PRO A 656 -1.37 15.39 36.48
N HIS A 657 -1.68 14.49 35.53
CA HIS A 657 -2.95 13.76 35.46
C HIS A 657 -2.93 12.46 36.30
N PRO A 658 -3.82 12.31 37.32
CA PRO A 658 -4.24 10.97 37.75
C PRO A 658 -5.74 10.83 38.02
N SER A 659 -6.18 9.58 38.23
CA SER A 659 -7.56 9.11 38.50
C SER A 659 -8.46 9.04 37.23
N PRO A 660 -9.79 9.30 37.25
CA PRO A 660 -10.71 8.58 36.36
C PRO A 660 -10.52 8.90 34.87
N TYR A 661 -10.18 10.14 34.52
CA TYR A 661 -9.84 10.55 33.14
C TYR A 661 -8.82 9.61 32.46
N THR A 662 -7.68 9.37 33.10
CA THR A 662 -6.64 8.47 32.57
C THR A 662 -7.07 7.01 32.46
N ILE A 663 -8.08 6.59 33.22
CA ILE A 663 -8.67 5.24 33.16
C ILE A 663 -9.70 5.18 32.02
N ASN A 664 -10.51 6.23 31.82
CA ASN A 664 -11.46 6.35 30.72
C ASN A 664 -10.73 6.29 29.37
N VAL A 665 -9.74 7.16 29.14
CA VAL A 665 -8.92 7.17 27.90
C VAL A 665 -8.34 5.78 27.59
N LYS A 666 -7.76 5.11 28.60
CA LYS A 666 -7.20 3.75 28.43
C LYS A 666 -8.25 2.69 28.13
N THR A 667 -9.46 2.83 28.69
CA THR A 667 -10.58 1.93 28.44
C THR A 667 -11.08 2.07 27.01
N GLN A 668 -11.30 3.31 26.53
CA GLN A 668 -11.74 3.56 25.15
C GLN A 668 -10.71 3.06 24.13
N LEU A 669 -9.43 3.43 24.27
CA LEU A 669 -8.36 2.94 23.39
C LEU A 669 -8.25 1.40 23.38
N LYS A 670 -8.55 0.74 24.52
CA LYS A 670 -8.57 -0.71 24.61
C LYS A 670 -9.72 -1.30 23.81
N LEU A 671 -10.93 -0.73 23.87
CA LEU A 671 -12.09 -1.20 23.08
C LEU A 671 -11.78 -1.23 21.58
N VAL A 672 -11.20 -0.15 21.05
CA VAL A 672 -10.75 -0.09 19.64
C VAL A 672 -9.74 -1.18 19.32
N SER A 673 -8.81 -1.46 20.23
CA SER A 673 -7.77 -2.48 20.05
C SER A 673 -8.31 -3.91 20.12
N ASP A 674 -9.24 -4.16 21.04
CA ASP A 674 -9.92 -5.44 21.16
C ASP A 674 -10.81 -5.69 19.93
N ALA A 675 -11.44 -4.66 19.36
CA ALA A 675 -12.16 -4.73 18.08
C ALA A 675 -11.23 -4.98 16.87
N ILE A 676 -10.04 -4.36 16.82
CA ILE A 676 -9.00 -4.67 15.82
C ILE A 676 -8.56 -6.14 15.95
N HIS A 677 -8.22 -6.63 17.15
CA HIS A 677 -7.88 -8.04 17.37
C HIS A 677 -9.05 -8.99 17.07
N ALA A 678 -10.30 -8.58 17.29
CA ALA A 678 -11.49 -9.32 16.88
C ALA A 678 -11.64 -9.41 15.35
N SER A 679 -10.89 -8.60 14.59
CA SER A 679 -10.94 -8.43 13.13
C SER A 679 -12.15 -7.64 12.62
N TYR A 680 -12.80 -6.86 13.48
CA TYR A 680 -14.00 -6.07 13.16
C TYR A 680 -13.81 -5.06 12.00
N TYR A 681 -12.61 -4.47 11.90
CA TYR A 681 -12.28 -3.47 10.89
C TYR A 681 -11.65 -4.06 9.61
N CYS A 682 -11.36 -5.37 9.54
CA CYS A 682 -10.60 -5.96 8.43
C CYS A 682 -11.32 -5.78 7.08
N ASP A 683 -12.62 -6.09 7.01
CA ASP A 683 -13.38 -6.06 5.75
C ASP A 683 -13.89 -4.64 5.36
N LYS A 684 -13.39 -3.58 6.03
CA LYS A 684 -13.87 -2.19 5.93
C LYS A 684 -12.78 -1.21 5.41
N ALA A 685 -13.12 0.09 5.37
CA ALA A 685 -12.18 1.19 5.16
C ALA A 685 -11.42 1.49 6.46
N ALA A 686 -10.58 0.54 6.88
CA ALA A 686 -10.09 0.43 8.25
C ALA A 686 -9.37 1.67 8.77
N ALA A 687 -8.55 2.33 7.95
CA ALA A 687 -7.85 3.55 8.35
C ALA A 687 -8.83 4.68 8.64
N LYS A 688 -9.83 4.88 7.77
CA LYS A 688 -10.88 5.90 7.99
C LYS A 688 -11.70 5.57 9.24
N ASP A 689 -12.28 4.38 9.31
CA ASP A 689 -13.19 3.99 10.40
C ASP A 689 -12.49 4.05 11.78
N ILE A 690 -11.21 3.67 11.86
CA ILE A 690 -10.44 3.76 13.11
C ILE A 690 -10.01 5.21 13.42
N CYS A 691 -9.75 6.04 12.41
CA CYS A 691 -9.48 7.47 12.64
C CYS A 691 -10.72 8.21 13.14
N ASP A 692 -11.88 7.95 12.55
CA ASP A 692 -13.16 8.52 12.96
C ASP A 692 -13.47 8.13 14.42
N GLU A 693 -13.32 6.85 14.78
CA GLU A 693 -13.48 6.36 16.17
C GLU A 693 -12.52 7.06 17.15
N LEU A 694 -11.28 7.33 16.76
CA LEU A 694 -10.31 8.07 17.60
C LEU A 694 -10.63 9.57 17.70
N ILE A 695 -11.35 10.15 16.73
CA ILE A 695 -11.89 11.52 16.80
C ILE A 695 -13.10 11.53 17.73
N ASP A 696 -14.03 10.59 17.60
CA ASP A 696 -15.21 10.46 18.46
C ASP A 696 -14.82 10.24 19.93
N ILE A 697 -13.85 9.37 20.22
CA ILE A 697 -13.27 9.22 21.57
C ILE A 697 -12.68 10.54 22.09
N SER A 698 -12.10 11.38 21.23
CA SER A 698 -11.57 12.69 21.64
C SER A 698 -12.71 13.66 21.96
N ASN A 699 -13.79 13.64 21.18
CA ASN A 699 -14.98 14.46 21.38
C ASN A 699 -15.75 14.06 22.65
N ASP A 700 -15.98 12.77 22.88
CA ASP A 700 -16.66 12.26 24.08
C ASP A 700 -15.89 12.64 25.35
N ILE A 701 -14.55 12.51 25.33
CA ILE A 701 -13.71 12.87 26.47
C ILE A 701 -13.61 14.39 26.63
N TYR A 702 -13.67 15.18 25.54
CA TYR A 702 -13.81 16.63 25.62
C TYR A 702 -15.10 17.05 26.33
N GLU A 703 -16.25 16.47 25.94
CA GLU A 703 -17.54 16.72 26.59
C GLU A 703 -17.52 16.31 28.07
N ASP A 704 -16.97 15.13 28.40
CA ASP A 704 -16.72 14.68 29.78
C ASP A 704 -15.90 15.72 30.59
N ILE A 705 -14.87 16.33 29.99
CA ILE A 705 -14.05 17.36 30.62
C ILE A 705 -14.85 18.66 30.83
N ILE A 706 -15.51 19.19 29.80
CA ILE A 706 -16.19 20.49 29.89
C ILE A 706 -17.50 20.45 30.68
N THR A 707 -18.10 19.27 30.83
CA THR A 707 -19.29 19.05 31.68
C THR A 707 -18.96 18.70 33.14
N PHE A 708 -17.67 18.57 33.48
CA PHE A 708 -17.20 18.08 34.80
C PHE A 708 -17.68 16.66 35.16
N SER A 709 -17.97 15.84 34.16
CA SER A 709 -18.33 14.43 34.32
C SER A 709 -17.32 13.69 35.18
N ARG A 710 -17.80 12.73 35.99
CA ARG A 710 -16.94 11.86 36.80
C ARG A 710 -15.84 11.17 35.97
N ASN A 711 -16.14 10.82 34.72
CA ASN A 711 -15.21 10.14 33.82
C ASN A 711 -14.20 11.09 33.17
N GLY A 712 -14.51 12.38 33.04
CA GLY A 712 -13.58 13.45 32.65
C GLY A 712 -12.83 14.10 33.80
N ALA A 713 -13.19 13.79 35.05
CA ALA A 713 -12.67 14.45 36.23
C ALA A 713 -11.17 14.17 36.44
N LEU A 714 -10.46 15.22 36.87
CA LEU A 714 -9.07 15.11 37.37
C LEU A 714 -9.01 14.60 38.83
N ASN A 715 -10.15 14.28 39.45
CA ASN A 715 -10.22 13.63 40.77
C ASN A 715 -11.58 12.94 41.00
N ASP A 716 -11.57 11.61 41.21
CA ASP A 716 -12.75 10.81 41.59
C ASP A 716 -13.49 11.35 42.83
N LYS A 717 -12.74 11.83 43.83
CA LYS A 717 -13.27 12.16 45.16
C LYS A 717 -13.93 13.55 45.23
N PHE A 718 -13.71 14.39 44.22
CA PHE A 718 -14.08 15.81 44.26
C PHE A 718 -14.74 16.32 42.96
N HIS A 719 -15.21 15.43 42.07
CA HIS A 719 -15.88 15.83 40.83
C HIS A 719 -17.12 16.72 41.08
N ASP A 720 -18.02 16.29 41.97
CA ASP A 720 -19.20 17.04 42.47
C ASP A 720 -18.89 18.46 42.99
N THR A 721 -17.62 18.78 43.29
CA THR A 721 -17.23 20.13 43.73
C THR A 721 -17.53 21.18 42.67
N TYR A 722 -17.47 20.81 41.39
CA TYR A 722 -17.54 21.75 40.26
C TYR A 722 -18.95 21.97 39.70
N ASP A 723 -19.91 21.11 40.08
CA ASP A 723 -21.30 21.14 39.63
C ASP A 723 -21.96 22.52 39.69
N SER A 724 -23.02 22.69 38.90
CA SER A 724 -23.86 23.89 38.94
C SER A 724 -24.55 24.02 40.31
N GLY A 725 -24.02 24.92 41.15
CA GLY A 725 -24.44 25.11 42.54
C GLY A 725 -23.37 24.72 43.57
N GLY A 726 -22.41 23.87 43.19
CA GLY A 726 -21.31 23.37 44.01
C GLY A 726 -20.30 24.42 44.46
N LYS A 727 -19.36 24.00 45.33
CA LYS A 727 -18.38 24.90 45.99
C LYS A 727 -17.24 25.38 45.08
N GLY A 728 -17.12 24.82 43.87
CA GLY A 728 -15.95 24.90 43.01
C GLY A 728 -15.63 26.31 42.52
N CYS A 729 -14.54 26.86 43.07
CA CYS A 729 -13.37 27.27 42.28
C CYS A 729 -12.17 27.44 43.25
N CYS A 730 -11.08 26.70 43.05
CA CYS A 730 -10.09 26.50 44.10
C CYS A 730 -9.05 27.63 44.16
N ASN A 731 -9.22 28.60 45.05
CA ASN A 731 -8.40 29.83 45.01
C ASN A 731 -6.97 29.69 45.57
N GLN A 732 -6.57 28.57 46.19
CA GLN A 732 -5.22 28.42 46.78
C GLN A 732 -4.60 27.01 46.83
N LEU A 733 -5.19 25.96 46.25
CA LEU A 733 -4.75 24.58 46.50
C LEU A 733 -4.66 23.69 45.25
N THR A 734 -3.70 22.76 45.26
CA THR A 734 -3.65 21.66 44.27
C THR A 734 -4.87 20.75 44.43
N HIS A 735 -5.30 20.04 43.38
CA HIS A 735 -6.45 19.11 43.46
C HIS A 735 -6.29 18.01 44.53
N ALA A 736 -5.07 17.67 44.94
CA ALA A 736 -4.79 16.71 46.01
C ALA A 736 -5.13 17.24 47.42
N SER A 737 -5.25 18.55 47.58
CA SER A 737 -5.45 19.26 48.86
C SER A 737 -6.88 19.78 49.09
N ILE A 738 -7.81 19.50 48.17
CA ILE A 738 -9.24 19.81 48.34
C ILE A 738 -9.85 18.83 49.37
N THR A 739 -10.83 19.30 50.15
CA THR A 739 -11.57 18.50 51.15
C THR A 739 -13.06 18.85 51.13
N ALA A 740 -13.93 17.97 51.64
CA ALA A 740 -15.37 18.25 51.74
C ALA A 740 -15.68 19.51 52.60
N GLN A 741 -14.79 19.81 53.55
CA GLN A 741 -14.84 20.95 54.46
C GLN A 741 -14.34 22.27 53.83
N SER A 742 -13.78 22.23 52.61
CA SER A 742 -13.33 23.45 51.91
C SER A 742 -14.48 24.44 51.69
N GLU A 743 -14.20 25.75 51.72
CA GLU A 743 -15.19 26.81 51.51
C GLU A 743 -15.49 27.04 50.01
N THR A 744 -16.64 27.63 49.71
CA THR A 744 -16.99 28.06 48.35
C THR A 744 -16.06 29.20 47.90
N CYS A 745 -15.63 29.18 46.64
CA CYS A 745 -14.74 30.21 46.10
C CYS A 745 -15.23 31.64 46.38
N ILE A 746 -14.32 32.48 46.89
CA ILE A 746 -14.61 33.91 47.12
C ILE A 746 -15.02 34.65 45.83
N HIS A 747 -14.52 34.25 44.66
CA HIS A 747 -14.93 34.84 43.38
C HIS A 747 -16.38 34.46 43.01
N ARG A 748 -16.77 33.20 43.23
CA ARG A 748 -18.15 32.69 42.99
C ARG A 748 -19.16 33.17 44.04
N LEU A 749 -18.71 33.43 45.27
CA LEU A 749 -19.53 34.10 46.30
C LEU A 749 -19.74 35.59 46.01
N ASN A 750 -18.74 36.28 45.46
CA ASN A 750 -18.85 37.69 45.09
C ASN A 750 -19.71 37.89 43.85
N SER A 751 -19.60 37.02 42.83
CA SER A 751 -20.43 37.11 41.61
C SER A 751 -21.92 36.94 41.87
N ARG A 752 -22.30 36.06 42.80
CA ARG A 752 -23.70 35.91 43.26
C ARG A 752 -24.24 37.15 43.99
N LYS A 753 -23.37 38.04 44.50
CA LYS A 753 -23.77 39.29 45.16
C LYS A 753 -23.83 40.47 44.19
N ASN A 754 -22.86 40.57 43.28
CA ASN A 754 -22.89 41.46 42.12
C ASN A 754 -22.01 40.83 41.02
N ILE A 755 -22.57 40.62 39.83
CA ILE A 755 -21.86 39.99 38.71
C ILE A 755 -20.64 40.79 38.25
N GLU A 756 -20.61 42.10 38.44
CA GLU A 756 -19.44 42.94 38.17
C GLU A 756 -18.22 42.54 39.03
N LEU A 757 -18.46 42.03 40.25
CA LEU A 757 -17.40 41.53 41.14
C LEU A 757 -16.88 40.13 40.74
N HIS A 758 -17.49 39.47 39.75
CA HIS A 758 -16.99 38.18 39.22
C HIS A 758 -15.67 38.35 38.47
N HIS A 759 -15.45 39.54 37.92
CA HIS A 759 -14.48 39.79 36.86
C HIS A 759 -13.29 40.66 37.33
N ASP A 760 -13.01 40.66 38.64
CA ASP A 760 -11.92 41.40 39.28
C ASP A 760 -10.55 40.73 39.01
N PHE A 761 -9.78 41.24 38.04
CA PHE A 761 -8.37 40.89 37.91
C PHE A 761 -7.52 41.75 38.87
N ARG A 762 -6.57 41.13 39.57
CA ARG A 762 -5.64 41.85 40.46
C ARG A 762 -4.51 42.47 39.63
N VAL A 763 -4.43 43.80 39.61
CA VAL A 763 -3.32 44.52 38.99
C VAL A 763 -2.52 45.25 40.05
N THR A 764 -1.22 45.48 39.83
CA THR A 764 -0.46 46.42 40.67
C THR A 764 -0.34 47.75 39.96
N ARG A 765 -0.69 48.83 40.65
CA ARG A 765 -0.46 50.19 40.18
C ARG A 765 0.38 50.91 41.24
N ASN A 766 1.59 51.31 40.87
CA ASN A 766 2.56 51.95 41.75
C ASN A 766 2.83 51.13 43.03
N GLY A 767 3.11 49.83 42.87
CA GLY A 767 3.36 48.91 43.98
C GLY A 767 2.16 48.54 44.86
N LYS A 768 0.98 49.14 44.67
CA LYS A 768 -0.25 48.77 45.40
C LYS A 768 -1.14 47.90 44.51
N LEU A 769 -1.61 46.78 45.06
CA LEU A 769 -2.65 45.95 44.45
C LEU A 769 -3.95 46.77 44.37
N LYS A 770 -4.46 46.98 43.15
CA LYS A 770 -5.73 47.65 42.89
C LYS A 770 -6.62 46.71 42.07
N ARG A 771 -7.88 46.60 42.44
CA ARG A 771 -8.91 45.90 41.67
C ARG A 771 -9.35 46.78 40.50
N ILE A 772 -9.54 46.18 39.33
CA ILE A 772 -10.21 46.81 38.19
C ILE A 772 -11.40 45.92 37.83
N THR A 773 -12.57 46.53 37.85
CA THR A 773 -13.84 45.88 37.53
C THR A 773 -14.01 45.86 36.01
N TYR A 774 -14.13 44.67 35.43
CA TYR A 774 -14.46 44.48 34.01
C TYR A 774 -15.84 45.11 33.69
N LYS A 775 -15.93 45.80 32.55
CA LYS A 775 -17.15 46.49 32.09
C LYS A 775 -17.69 45.97 30.76
N GLY A 776 -17.21 44.81 30.30
CA GLY A 776 -17.73 44.17 29.09
C GLY A 776 -19.03 43.41 29.35
N LYS A 777 -19.79 43.11 28.29
CA LYS A 777 -20.97 42.25 28.40
C LYS A 777 -20.57 40.84 28.87
N VAL A 778 -21.38 40.26 29.76
CA VAL A 778 -21.37 38.81 30.00
C VAL A 778 -21.90 38.15 28.73
N ALA A 779 -21.06 37.37 28.06
CA ALA A 779 -21.42 36.65 26.83
C ALA A 779 -21.70 35.17 27.14
N SER A 780 -22.71 34.64 26.45
CA SER A 780 -23.18 33.25 26.52
C SER A 780 -22.06 32.19 26.39
N LYS A 781 -22.41 30.94 26.74
CA LYS A 781 -21.60 29.72 26.55
C LYS A 781 -20.80 29.78 25.24
N LEU A 782 -19.54 29.37 25.33
CA LEU A 782 -18.57 29.42 24.24
C LEU A 782 -19.14 28.73 22.99
N GLY A 783 -19.46 29.54 21.98
CA GLY A 783 -19.77 29.06 20.64
C GLY A 783 -18.48 28.68 19.91
N VAL A 784 -18.61 27.60 19.13
CA VAL A 784 -17.67 26.99 18.16
C VAL A 784 -16.66 27.98 17.57
#